data_AF-A0A7Y6INA0-F1
#
_entry.id   AF-A0A7Y6INA0-F1
#
_cell.length_a   1.000
_cell.length_b   1.000
_cell.length_c   1.000
_cell.angle_alpha   90.00
_cell.angle_beta   90.00
_cell.angle_gamma   90.00
#
_symmetry.space_group_name_H-M   'P 1'
#
loop_
_entity.id
_entity.type
_entity.pdbx_description
1 polymer ?
#
loop_
_entity_poly.entity_id
_entity_poly.type
_entity_poly.pdbx_seq_one_letter_code
_entity_poly.pdbx_strand_id
1 'polypeptide(L)'
;MGDGGPGSVRVVDVDWRSLGRPLPAPPEPPEESTVTDLSILADAIVEATRLTGVRRQPSPWLEPLPTHLVLDQVPAMTGRPQAYAGMGMPTGDSTTHQGQPRRPGAHTGPIPQIGRSGVPRHPAEHLDAHTRPDPQLGHSGTYRHPAEHPDAHTRPDPRSGHLRPHHDPAEHLDEYTEPDPRIGQMGTRSGWGSSEFVEVEPIPFGVIDRPWAQDRRPLALDLRHGGHLLIAGSPRTGRSTALRTVAGAIAAQASPADVHVHAIDCGSGALLPLVAMPHCGAVVTRDQLDRVERLLGRLRAEVGRRQQLLAEAGHASLAEYRAAGHRLPWLVFMLDRWEGYVAAFESYDYGRLIDAVLQLLREGPAVGLRAVVTGDRSCLMGQVSTVFDDRLILRLADPADYGLAGLPLKGLPSSMPPGRALSIGEHGVVENQIALLTADPSGPAQVGALQDLARSALGDGRGRDAVIARPGGAGRGAWLWEGEPPLRVDALPMRITVGEAEALAPGFSRPSPLWALVGAGGDALAPLGIDLYAQGPGAVIAGPPRSGRSSVLLTAAHSLIAHGTPVVAIAPRRSPLRDLRGAVAVLDGNATDLQELLAAYEEYVVLVDDAELISPDSPLGMALEEVLRSGRDGDHGLIIAGSTGDLTQAYRGFVAETRKSRTGVLLSVQSPADGDLLSVRLPRGAVGGPPGRGLLITMGTMTPIQAALPEGHV
;
A
#
# COMPACT_ATOMS: atom_id res chain seq x y z
N MET A 1 33.72 -78.04 -7.00
CA MET A 1 33.59 -77.93 -8.46
C MET A 1 32.38 -77.04 -8.69
N GLY A 2 32.46 -75.72 -8.86
CA GLY A 2 33.45 -74.96 -9.62
C GLY A 2 32.99 -74.87 -11.07
N ASP A 3 32.04 -73.97 -11.38
CA ASP A 3 32.02 -73.27 -12.68
C ASP A 3 31.14 -72.01 -12.60
N GLY A 4 31.78 -70.85 -12.50
CA GLY A 4 31.19 -69.56 -12.80
C GLY A 4 31.63 -69.19 -14.21
N GLY A 5 30.71 -69.29 -15.17
CA GLY A 5 30.89 -68.82 -16.55
C GLY A 5 29.90 -67.69 -16.88
N PRO A 6 30.25 -66.75 -17.76
CA PRO A 6 29.40 -65.60 -18.09
C PRO A 6 28.27 -66.03 -19.05
N GLY A 7 27.03 -65.65 -18.71
CA GLY A 7 25.87 -65.72 -19.59
C GLY A 7 24.85 -66.79 -19.19
N SER A 8 24.06 -66.53 -18.14
CA SER A 8 22.86 -67.33 -17.88
C SER A 8 21.78 -67.02 -18.93
N VAL A 9 21.56 -67.93 -19.87
CA VAL A 9 20.46 -67.84 -20.84
C VAL A 9 19.16 -68.17 -20.11
N ARG A 10 18.21 -67.22 -20.09
CA ARG A 10 16.86 -67.42 -19.54
C ARG A 10 15.90 -67.69 -20.70
N VAL A 11 15.22 -68.83 -20.64
CA VAL A 11 14.09 -69.14 -21.54
C VAL A 11 12.81 -68.73 -20.83
N VAL A 12 11.96 -67.96 -21.53
CA VAL A 12 10.64 -67.52 -21.04
C VAL A 12 9.62 -67.98 -22.06
N ASP A 13 8.71 -68.87 -21.66
CA ASP A 13 7.60 -69.28 -22.52
C ASP A 13 6.59 -68.14 -22.62
N VAL A 14 6.29 -67.73 -23.86
CA VAL A 14 5.36 -66.65 -24.18
C VAL A 14 4.13 -67.26 -24.84
N ASP A 15 2.94 -66.95 -24.31
CA ASP A 15 1.68 -67.38 -24.92
C ASP A 15 1.25 -66.42 -26.04
N TRP A 16 0.31 -66.84 -26.89
CA TRP A 16 -0.15 -66.02 -28.00
C TRP A 16 -0.78 -64.69 -27.57
N ARG A 17 -1.27 -64.58 -26.34
CA ARG A 17 -1.90 -63.36 -25.80
C ARG A 17 -0.89 -62.35 -25.25
N SER A 18 0.36 -62.76 -25.04
CA SER A 18 1.44 -61.94 -24.49
C SER A 18 2.43 -61.45 -25.55
N LEU A 19 2.28 -61.87 -26.81
CA LEU A 19 3.05 -61.33 -27.94
C LEU A 19 2.78 -59.83 -28.13
N GLY A 20 3.81 -58.99 -28.00
CA GLY A 20 3.74 -57.52 -28.17
C GLY A 20 3.67 -56.72 -26.87
N ARG A 21 3.65 -57.37 -25.70
CA ARG A 21 3.85 -56.71 -24.40
C ARG A 21 5.32 -56.77 -23.97
N PRO A 22 5.83 -55.78 -23.21
CA PRO A 22 7.19 -55.80 -22.70
C PRO A 22 7.41 -57.03 -21.79
N LEU A 23 8.58 -57.66 -21.92
CA LEU A 23 8.96 -58.79 -21.09
C LEU A 23 9.01 -58.39 -19.60
N PRO A 24 8.61 -59.28 -18.67
CA PRO A 24 8.72 -58.99 -17.25
C PRO A 24 10.19 -58.76 -16.86
N ALA A 25 10.42 -57.73 -16.04
CA ALA A 25 11.75 -57.38 -15.55
C ALA A 25 12.39 -58.57 -14.80
N PRO A 26 13.72 -58.70 -14.80
CA PRO A 26 14.41 -59.68 -13.95
C PRO A 26 13.99 -59.45 -12.47
N PRO A 27 13.89 -60.50 -11.65
CA PRO A 27 13.78 -60.30 -10.21
C PRO A 27 14.98 -59.49 -9.73
N GLU A 28 14.73 -58.42 -8.98
CA GLU A 28 15.80 -57.69 -8.32
C GLU A 28 16.53 -58.66 -7.38
N PRO A 29 17.87 -58.66 -7.36
CA PRO A 29 18.59 -59.43 -6.35
C PRO A 29 18.15 -58.93 -4.97
N PRO A 30 18.01 -59.82 -3.96
CA PRO A 30 17.71 -59.38 -2.62
C PRO A 30 18.76 -58.35 -2.18
N GLU A 31 18.31 -57.26 -1.54
CA GLU A 31 19.20 -56.33 -0.86
C GLU A 31 19.92 -57.08 0.27
N GLU A 32 21.01 -57.76 -0.05
CA GLU A 32 22.02 -58.10 0.93
C GLU A 32 22.60 -56.77 1.40
N SER A 33 22.34 -56.41 2.66
CA SER A 33 23.16 -55.42 3.35
C SER A 33 24.59 -55.93 3.29
N THR A 34 25.35 -55.43 2.31
CA THR A 34 26.76 -55.77 2.19
C THR A 34 27.43 -55.24 3.44
N VAL A 35 27.72 -56.17 4.36
CA VAL A 35 28.58 -55.90 5.49
C VAL A 35 29.92 -55.51 4.88
N THR A 36 30.19 -54.21 4.88
CA THR A 36 31.45 -53.68 4.36
C THR A 36 32.52 -53.85 5.42
N ASP A 37 33.78 -54.03 5.00
CA ASP A 37 34.93 -54.01 5.93
C ASP A 37 34.92 -52.73 6.80
N LEU A 38 34.41 -51.63 6.26
CA LEU A 38 34.22 -50.38 6.99
C LEU A 38 33.16 -50.49 8.10
N SER A 39 32.03 -51.15 7.85
CA SER A 39 30.98 -51.36 8.86
C SER A 39 31.44 -52.28 10.00
N ILE A 40 32.17 -53.37 9.69
CA ILE A 40 32.76 -54.25 10.71
C ILE A 40 33.79 -53.49 11.54
N LEU A 41 34.67 -52.72 10.88
CA LEU A 41 35.68 -51.93 11.56
C LEU A 41 35.04 -50.84 12.44
N ALA A 42 34.01 -50.15 11.95
CA ALA A 42 33.29 -49.14 12.71
C ALA A 42 32.62 -49.74 13.94
N ASP A 43 31.94 -50.88 13.81
CA ASP A 43 31.28 -51.57 14.92
C ASP A 43 32.30 -52.07 15.96
N ALA A 44 33.43 -52.63 15.51
CA ALA A 44 34.52 -53.06 16.40
C ALA A 44 35.14 -51.90 17.17
N ILE A 45 35.32 -50.73 16.53
CA ILE A 45 35.80 -49.51 17.17
C ILE A 45 34.78 -48.98 18.18
N VAL A 46 33.48 -48.97 17.83
CA VAL A 46 32.40 -48.54 18.74
C VAL A 46 32.36 -49.43 19.98
N GLU A 47 32.46 -50.75 19.82
CA GLU A 47 32.46 -51.69 20.94
C GLU A 47 33.73 -51.58 21.79
N ALA A 48 34.91 -51.42 21.18
CA ALA A 48 36.15 -51.16 21.91
C ALA A 48 36.07 -49.84 22.72
N THR A 49 35.46 -48.80 22.15
CA THR A 49 35.24 -47.50 22.83
C THR A 49 34.31 -47.66 24.02
N ARG A 50 33.24 -48.47 23.89
CA ARG A 50 32.30 -48.79 24.97
C ARG A 50 32.98 -49.55 26.11
N LEU A 51 33.77 -50.56 25.79
CA LEU A 51 34.48 -51.40 26.78
C LEU A 51 35.59 -50.64 27.51
N THR A 52 36.24 -49.68 26.87
CA THR A 52 37.34 -48.89 27.45
C THR A 52 36.87 -47.66 28.23
N GLY A 53 35.56 -47.38 28.25
CA GLY A 53 34.98 -46.25 28.99
C GLY A 53 35.34 -44.89 28.40
N VAL A 54 35.81 -44.85 27.15
CA VAL A 54 36.11 -43.60 26.44
C VAL A 54 34.78 -42.87 26.20
N ARG A 55 34.64 -41.67 26.77
CA ARG A 55 33.46 -40.83 26.53
C ARG A 55 33.36 -40.53 25.04
N ARG A 56 32.20 -40.82 24.44
CA ARG A 56 31.88 -40.44 23.07
C ARG A 56 32.15 -38.94 22.93
N GLN A 57 33.06 -38.57 22.01
CA GLN A 57 33.27 -37.16 21.71
C GLN A 57 31.95 -36.57 21.21
N PRO A 58 31.54 -35.38 21.68
CA PRO A 58 30.39 -34.69 21.13
C PRO A 58 30.54 -34.58 19.62
N SER A 59 29.44 -34.72 18.88
CA SER A 59 29.47 -34.44 17.44
C SER A 59 30.04 -33.04 17.23
N PRO A 60 31.08 -32.86 16.39
CA PRO A 60 31.57 -31.53 16.04
C PRO A 60 30.55 -30.79 15.14
N TRP A 61 29.56 -31.51 14.61
CA TRP A 61 28.50 -30.97 13.77
C TRP A 61 27.27 -30.65 14.62
N LEU A 62 26.71 -29.46 14.43
CA LEU A 62 25.40 -29.10 14.93
C LEU A 62 24.34 -30.10 14.44
N GLU A 63 23.23 -30.20 15.16
CA GLU A 63 22.07 -30.92 14.65
C GLU A 63 21.65 -30.34 13.28
N PRO A 64 21.00 -31.12 12.42
CA PRO A 64 20.40 -30.59 11.20
C PRO A 64 19.41 -29.46 11.53
N LEU A 65 19.27 -28.49 10.63
CA LEU A 65 18.20 -27.49 10.77
C LEU A 65 16.84 -28.20 10.86
N PRO A 66 15.99 -27.86 11.84
CA PRO A 66 14.69 -28.49 11.97
C PRO A 66 13.82 -28.15 10.74
N THR A 67 12.86 -29.02 10.45
CA THR A 67 11.87 -28.80 9.38
C THR A 67 10.80 -27.79 9.80
N HIS A 68 10.51 -27.72 11.10
CA HIS A 68 9.61 -26.76 11.71
C HIS A 68 10.38 -26.03 12.82
N LEU A 69 10.38 -24.70 12.74
CA LEU A 69 10.96 -23.79 13.72
C LEU A 69 9.86 -22.83 14.14
N VAL A 70 9.68 -22.59 15.43
CA VAL A 70 8.70 -21.60 15.92
C VAL A 70 9.41 -20.29 16.25
N LEU A 71 8.71 -19.16 16.11
CA LEU A 71 9.29 -17.82 16.25
C LEU A 71 9.94 -17.58 17.63
N ASP A 72 9.40 -18.18 18.69
CA ASP A 72 9.94 -18.13 20.05
C ASP A 72 11.28 -18.87 20.22
N GLN A 73 11.57 -19.81 19.32
CA GLN A 73 12.83 -20.57 19.27
C GLN A 73 13.90 -19.85 18.44
N VAL A 74 13.54 -18.76 17.75
CA VAL A 74 14.51 -17.96 17.00
C VAL A 74 15.44 -17.27 18.01
N PRO A 75 16.77 -17.46 17.91
CA PRO A 75 17.68 -16.82 18.84
C PRO A 75 17.53 -15.30 18.79
N ALA A 76 17.60 -14.65 19.95
CA ALA A 76 17.65 -13.20 20.01
C ALA A 76 18.91 -12.67 19.32
N MET A 77 18.83 -11.44 18.82
CA MET A 77 19.96 -10.85 18.13
C MET A 77 21.13 -10.58 19.11
N THR A 78 22.33 -11.04 18.74
CA THR A 78 23.58 -10.75 19.45
C THR A 78 24.61 -10.23 18.44
N GLY A 79 24.78 -8.90 18.35
CA GLY A 79 25.63 -8.22 17.37
C GLY A 79 24.90 -7.78 16.10
N ARG A 80 25.62 -7.16 15.14
CA ARG A 80 25.03 -6.69 13.86
C ARG A 80 24.57 -7.88 12.99
N PRO A 81 23.43 -7.75 12.27
CA PRO A 81 22.98 -8.76 11.33
C PRO A 81 23.96 -8.85 10.16
N GLN A 82 24.13 -10.05 9.62
CA GLN A 82 24.92 -10.23 8.41
C GLN A 82 24.04 -9.79 7.23
N ALA A 83 24.44 -8.73 6.54
CA ALA A 83 23.83 -8.36 5.27
C ALA A 83 23.95 -9.55 4.30
N TYR A 84 22.89 -9.82 3.53
CA TYR A 84 22.98 -10.79 2.45
C TYR A 84 23.95 -10.18 1.43
N ALA A 85 24.92 -10.95 0.94
CA ALA A 85 25.90 -10.38 0.03
C ALA A 85 25.19 -9.94 -1.26
N GLY A 86 24.97 -8.63 -1.39
CA GLY A 86 24.41 -8.02 -2.59
C GLY A 86 25.32 -8.34 -3.77
N MET A 87 24.77 -9.00 -4.77
CA MET A 87 25.52 -9.39 -5.97
C MET A 87 25.65 -8.17 -6.88
N GLY A 88 26.59 -7.29 -6.54
CA GLY A 88 27.04 -6.25 -7.45
C GLY A 88 27.66 -6.90 -8.68
N MET A 89 27.09 -6.65 -9.86
CA MET A 89 27.82 -6.85 -11.11
C MET A 89 29.13 -6.04 -11.02
N PRO A 90 30.28 -6.55 -11.48
CA PRO A 90 31.55 -5.83 -11.37
C PRO A 90 31.48 -4.58 -12.24
N THR A 91 31.13 -3.44 -11.64
CA THR A 91 31.39 -2.13 -12.23
C THR A 91 32.89 -1.91 -12.11
N GLY A 92 33.58 -1.84 -13.26
CA GLY A 92 35.02 -1.68 -13.30
C GLY A 92 35.50 -0.54 -12.43
N ASP A 93 36.48 -0.84 -11.58
CA ASP A 93 37.18 0.14 -10.75
C ASP A 93 37.71 1.28 -11.62
N SER A 94 37.17 2.49 -11.42
CA SER A 94 37.84 3.73 -11.78
C SER A 94 38.67 4.20 -10.58
N THR A 95 39.73 3.46 -10.25
CA THR A 95 40.77 3.97 -9.35
C THR A 95 41.56 5.05 -10.06
N THR A 96 41.29 6.30 -9.70
CA THR A 96 42.18 7.44 -9.95
C THR A 96 43.37 7.33 -8.99
N HIS A 97 44.50 6.83 -9.50
CA HIS A 97 45.79 7.04 -8.85
C HIS A 97 46.70 7.85 -9.79
N GLN A 98 46.87 9.13 -9.43
CA GLN A 98 47.99 9.94 -9.88
C GLN A 98 49.28 9.33 -9.33
N GLY A 99 50.25 9.08 -10.22
CA GLY A 99 51.58 8.60 -9.85
C GLY A 99 52.36 8.11 -11.06
N GLN A 100 52.89 9.03 -11.87
CA GLN A 100 54.11 8.73 -12.65
C GLN A 100 55.28 8.59 -11.66
N PRO A 101 56.33 7.77 -11.93
CA PRO A 101 57.04 7.87 -13.21
C PRO A 101 57.81 6.62 -13.75
N ARG A 102 58.32 6.81 -14.98
CA ARG A 102 59.48 6.16 -15.65
C ARG A 102 59.30 4.85 -16.44
N ARG A 103 59.55 4.99 -17.75
CA ARG A 103 60.01 3.94 -18.68
C ARG A 103 61.43 3.46 -18.27
N PRO A 104 61.76 2.19 -18.54
CA PRO A 104 62.56 1.84 -19.73
C PRO A 104 61.98 0.58 -20.41
N GLY A 105 61.98 0.41 -21.74
CA GLY A 105 63.14 0.27 -22.61
C GLY A 105 62.76 -0.83 -23.61
N ALA A 106 62.92 -0.54 -24.89
CA ALA A 106 62.53 -1.41 -25.99
C ALA A 106 63.41 -2.66 -26.08
N HIS A 107 62.81 -3.81 -26.40
CA HIS A 107 63.51 -4.87 -27.14
C HIS A 107 62.58 -5.53 -28.16
N THR A 108 62.92 -5.26 -29.42
CA THR A 108 62.51 -5.87 -30.67
C THR A 108 63.07 -7.28 -30.82
N GLY A 109 62.25 -8.22 -31.32
CA GLY A 109 62.69 -9.53 -31.82
C GLY A 109 61.54 -10.27 -32.53
N PRO A 110 61.79 -11.08 -33.57
CA PRO A 110 60.95 -11.12 -34.77
C PRO A 110 59.93 -12.27 -34.83
N ILE A 111 58.90 -12.03 -35.66
CA ILE A 111 57.87 -12.96 -36.14
C ILE A 111 58.45 -13.97 -37.13
N PRO A 112 57.90 -15.21 -37.18
CA PRO A 112 57.66 -15.87 -38.46
C PRO A 112 56.18 -16.21 -38.70
N GLN A 113 55.76 -15.94 -39.93
CA GLN A 113 54.42 -16.14 -40.51
C GLN A 113 54.13 -17.61 -40.83
N ILE A 114 52.87 -18.04 -40.69
CA ILE A 114 52.25 -19.05 -41.58
C ILE A 114 50.76 -18.73 -41.82
N GLY A 115 50.38 -18.57 -43.10
CA GLY A 115 49.23 -19.26 -43.69
C GLY A 115 47.85 -18.59 -43.69
N ARG A 116 47.45 -18.08 -44.85
CA ARG A 116 46.12 -17.56 -45.21
C ARG A 116 45.08 -18.66 -45.52
N SER A 117 43.81 -18.39 -45.18
CA SER A 117 42.60 -18.58 -46.01
C SER A 117 41.40 -18.15 -45.16
N GLY A 118 40.37 -17.43 -45.58
CA GLY A 118 39.82 -17.07 -46.88
C GLY A 118 38.35 -16.72 -46.58
N VAL A 119 37.96 -15.47 -46.79
CA VAL A 119 36.58 -14.98 -46.60
C VAL A 119 35.85 -15.05 -47.94
N PRO A 120 34.57 -15.47 -47.96
CA PRO A 120 33.65 -14.99 -48.98
C PRO A 120 32.47 -14.21 -48.39
N ARG A 121 32.02 -13.29 -49.24
CA ARG A 121 30.96 -12.30 -49.06
C ARG A 121 29.56 -12.92 -49.12
N HIS A 122 28.61 -12.17 -48.54
CA HIS A 122 27.16 -12.25 -48.73
C HIS A 122 26.70 -12.45 -50.19
N PRO A 123 25.51 -13.05 -50.35
CA PRO A 123 24.49 -12.48 -51.20
C PRO A 123 23.18 -12.19 -50.44
N ALA A 124 22.42 -11.28 -51.05
CA ALA A 124 21.05 -10.90 -50.72
C ALA A 124 20.06 -11.92 -51.31
N GLU A 125 18.83 -11.98 -50.79
CA GLU A 125 17.59 -11.76 -51.57
C GLU A 125 16.28 -12.00 -50.79
N HIS A 126 15.26 -11.24 -51.22
CA HIS A 126 13.81 -11.40 -51.12
C HIS A 126 13.05 -11.17 -49.79
N LEU A 127 12.28 -10.07 -49.77
CA LEU A 127 10.84 -10.17 -49.46
C LEU A 127 10.04 -9.06 -50.18
N ASP A 128 8.89 -9.48 -50.72
CA ASP A 128 8.02 -8.79 -51.65
C ASP A 128 7.18 -7.63 -51.08
N ALA A 129 6.81 -6.75 -52.00
CA ALA A 129 5.92 -5.61 -51.86
C ALA A 129 4.44 -6.00 -51.95
N HIS A 130 3.57 -5.31 -51.20
CA HIS A 130 2.22 -4.96 -51.66
C HIS A 130 1.69 -3.67 -51.00
N THR A 131 1.75 -2.60 -51.79
CA THR A 131 0.74 -1.56 -52.08
C THR A 131 -0.29 -1.16 -51.02
N ARG A 132 -0.25 0.13 -50.62
CA ARG A 132 -1.37 0.92 -50.07
C ARG A 132 -1.74 2.04 -51.06
N PRO A 133 -3.01 2.48 -51.14
CA PRO A 133 -3.35 3.74 -51.76
C PRO A 133 -3.56 4.86 -50.73
N ASP A 134 -3.16 6.06 -51.17
CA ASP A 134 -3.36 7.39 -50.59
C ASP A 134 -4.84 7.83 -50.70
N PRO A 135 -5.30 8.89 -50.00
CA PRO A 135 -5.25 10.19 -50.67
C PRO A 135 -4.93 11.41 -49.78
N GLN A 136 -4.47 12.44 -50.49
CA GLN A 136 -3.97 13.75 -50.09
C GLN A 136 -5.00 14.76 -49.54
N LEU A 137 -4.44 15.81 -48.92
CA LEU A 137 -4.80 17.26 -48.85
C LEU A 137 -4.82 17.71 -47.37
N GLY A 138 -4.15 18.76 -46.89
CA GLY A 138 -3.29 19.80 -47.46
C GLY A 138 -3.11 20.90 -46.40
N HIS A 139 -2.06 21.70 -46.58
CA HIS A 139 -1.78 23.02 -45.98
C HIS A 139 -0.85 23.16 -44.76
N SER A 140 0.21 23.90 -45.09
CA SER A 140 1.34 24.45 -44.35
C SER A 140 1.00 25.74 -43.60
N GLY A 141 1.70 26.00 -42.49
CA GLY A 141 1.73 27.33 -41.87
C GLY A 141 2.75 27.40 -40.73
N THR A 142 3.89 28.02 -41.03
CA THR A 142 5.10 28.16 -40.21
C THR A 142 4.96 29.14 -39.04
N TYR A 143 5.57 28.79 -37.90
CA TYR A 143 5.79 29.62 -36.71
C TYR A 143 6.93 30.66 -36.92
N ARG A 144 6.74 31.89 -36.46
CA ARG A 144 7.83 32.85 -36.16
C ARG A 144 7.42 33.81 -35.03
N HIS A 145 8.36 34.00 -34.09
CA HIS A 145 8.41 35.02 -33.05
C HIS A 145 8.32 36.46 -33.58
N PRO A 146 7.99 37.45 -32.72
CA PRO A 146 9.04 38.41 -32.33
C PRO A 146 8.95 38.93 -30.87
N ALA A 147 9.88 39.81 -30.52
CA ALA A 147 10.25 40.34 -29.21
C ALA A 147 9.86 41.82 -28.99
N GLU A 148 9.92 42.25 -27.72
CA GLU A 148 10.28 43.58 -27.15
C GLU A 148 9.36 44.84 -27.26
N HIS A 149 9.28 45.56 -26.11
CA HIS A 149 8.64 46.84 -25.70
C HIS A 149 9.31 48.10 -26.35
N PRO A 150 8.89 49.41 -26.19
CA PRO A 150 8.36 50.09 -24.97
C PRO A 150 7.39 51.34 -25.14
N ASP A 151 7.08 51.96 -23.97
CA ASP A 151 6.71 53.37 -23.64
C ASP A 151 5.36 54.04 -23.99
N ALA A 152 4.69 54.59 -22.95
CA ALA A 152 4.10 55.94 -22.93
C ALA A 152 3.70 56.42 -21.50
N HIS A 153 4.23 57.58 -21.09
CA HIS A 153 3.87 58.39 -19.93
C HIS A 153 2.56 59.18 -20.14
N THR A 154 1.88 59.59 -19.06
CA THR A 154 1.73 61.00 -18.56
C THR A 154 0.38 61.22 -17.84
N ARG A 155 0.42 61.70 -16.58
CA ARG A 155 -0.71 62.29 -15.82
C ARG A 155 -1.04 63.72 -16.33
N PRO A 156 -2.18 64.33 -15.94
CA PRO A 156 -2.16 65.23 -14.77
C PRO A 156 -3.46 65.25 -13.93
N ASP A 157 -3.29 65.56 -12.64
CA ASP A 157 -4.29 66.09 -11.69
C ASP A 157 -4.13 67.63 -11.65
N PRO A 158 -5.15 68.46 -11.35
CA PRO A 158 -5.26 68.99 -9.98
C PRO A 158 -6.68 69.38 -9.47
N ARG A 159 -6.91 69.08 -8.17
CA ARG A 159 -7.35 69.98 -7.06
C ARG A 159 -8.79 70.56 -7.05
N SER A 160 -9.47 70.87 -5.93
CA SER A 160 -9.24 70.71 -4.48
C SER A 160 -10.40 71.36 -3.69
N GLY A 161 -10.67 70.86 -2.47
CA GLY A 161 -10.98 71.68 -1.28
C GLY A 161 -12.42 71.58 -0.76
N HIS A 162 -12.72 71.57 0.54
CA HIS A 162 -11.97 71.45 1.78
C HIS A 162 -13.02 71.48 2.91
N LEU A 163 -12.83 70.76 4.03
CA LEU A 163 -12.67 71.36 5.37
C LEU A 163 -12.50 70.29 6.49
N ARG A 164 -11.41 70.51 7.23
CA ARG A 164 -10.95 69.97 8.54
C ARG A 164 -11.42 70.96 9.65
N PRO A 165 -11.03 70.96 10.96
CA PRO A 165 -9.82 70.41 11.63
C PRO A 165 -10.02 69.84 13.06
N HIS A 166 -9.05 69.14 13.67
CA HIS A 166 -7.98 69.66 14.57
C HIS A 166 -7.31 68.42 15.23
N HIS A 167 -6.11 68.38 15.83
CA HIS A 167 -4.82 69.08 15.79
C HIS A 167 -3.82 68.13 16.50
N ASP A 168 -2.59 68.03 15.99
CA ASP A 168 -1.42 67.33 16.56
C ASP A 168 -0.94 67.94 17.89
N PRO A 169 -0.20 67.21 18.77
CA PRO A 169 1.26 67.13 18.59
C PRO A 169 1.97 65.83 19.08
N ALA A 170 3.21 65.66 18.60
CA ALA A 170 4.20 64.69 19.04
C ALA A 170 4.83 65.03 20.42
N GLU A 171 5.11 64.01 21.24
CA GLU A 171 6.26 63.93 22.18
C GLU A 171 6.42 62.51 22.79
N HIS A 172 7.68 62.03 22.87
CA HIS A 172 8.27 61.01 23.76
C HIS A 172 7.84 59.52 23.66
N LEU A 173 8.70 58.62 23.14
CA LEU A 173 9.84 57.90 23.77
C LEU A 173 9.44 56.80 24.78
N ASP A 174 9.81 55.56 24.42
CA ASP A 174 10.11 54.38 25.23
C ASP A 174 9.13 53.94 26.33
N GLU A 175 8.26 52.98 26.01
CA GLU A 175 7.98 51.88 26.96
C GLU A 175 7.46 50.63 26.22
N TYR A 176 8.39 49.70 26.01
CA TYR A 176 8.10 48.28 25.83
C TYR A 176 7.39 47.79 27.10
N THR A 177 6.09 47.51 27.03
CA THR A 177 5.46 46.71 28.09
C THR A 177 5.85 45.25 27.84
N GLU A 178 6.80 44.80 28.65
CA GLU A 178 7.39 43.47 28.68
C GLU A 178 6.33 42.35 28.60
N PRO A 179 6.54 41.28 27.80
CA PRO A 179 5.88 40.02 28.07
C PRO A 179 6.35 39.52 29.44
N ASP A 180 5.38 39.16 30.29
CA ASP A 180 5.55 38.62 31.64
C ASP A 180 6.90 37.90 31.88
N PRO A 181 7.81 38.45 32.71
CA PRO A 181 9.15 37.89 32.92
C PRO A 181 9.16 36.67 33.85
N ARG A 182 8.02 35.97 34.03
CA ARG A 182 7.94 34.70 34.76
C ARG A 182 7.75 33.45 33.91
N ILE A 183 7.99 33.53 32.60
CA ILE A 183 8.23 32.34 31.75
C ILE A 183 9.61 32.41 31.09
N GLY A 184 10.61 32.82 31.87
CA GLY A 184 12.02 32.68 31.55
C GLY A 184 12.77 32.45 32.85
N GLN A 185 13.42 31.28 32.97
CA GLN A 185 14.14 30.81 34.16
C GLN A 185 13.29 30.18 35.27
N MET A 186 12.57 29.11 34.93
CA MET A 186 12.48 27.95 35.84
C MET A 186 13.32 26.85 35.20
N GLY A 187 14.33 26.41 35.95
CA GLY A 187 15.51 25.74 35.44
C GLY A 187 15.27 24.48 34.63
N THR A 188 16.36 24.05 34.03
CA THR A 188 16.69 22.68 33.63
C THR A 188 16.31 21.67 34.72
N ARG A 189 15.01 21.37 34.85
CA ARG A 189 14.52 20.15 35.45
C ARG A 189 14.50 19.11 34.35
N SER A 190 15.71 18.62 34.08
CA SER A 190 15.94 17.20 33.83
C SER A 190 15.03 16.39 34.77
N GLY A 191 14.05 15.71 34.21
CA GLY A 191 13.03 15.04 35.01
C GLY A 191 11.74 14.67 34.31
N TRP A 192 11.53 15.06 33.04
CA TRP A 192 10.73 14.20 32.16
C TRP A 192 11.59 12.97 31.95
N GLY A 193 11.11 11.81 32.39
CA GLY A 193 11.74 10.54 32.04
C GLY A 193 11.75 10.48 30.51
N SER A 194 12.87 10.90 29.91
CA SER A 194 13.20 10.62 28.54
C SER A 194 13.20 9.11 28.44
N SER A 195 12.07 8.54 28.00
CA SER A 195 12.13 7.24 27.35
C SER A 195 13.10 7.45 26.20
N GLU A 196 14.34 7.05 26.42
CA GLU A 196 15.40 7.08 25.44
C GLU A 196 14.84 6.50 24.15
N PHE A 197 14.90 7.25 23.07
CA PHE A 197 14.45 6.77 21.78
C PHE A 197 15.34 5.59 21.39
N VAL A 198 14.81 4.37 21.50
CA VAL A 198 15.52 3.14 21.16
C VAL A 198 15.26 2.85 19.68
N GLU A 199 16.33 2.82 18.89
CA GLU A 199 16.23 2.45 17.48
C GLU A 199 15.70 1.02 17.32
N VAL A 200 15.05 0.74 16.19
CA VAL A 200 14.55 -0.60 15.89
C VAL A 200 15.72 -1.52 15.60
N GLU A 201 15.99 -2.43 16.53
CA GLU A 201 16.91 -3.54 16.28
C GLU A 201 16.36 -4.43 15.14
N PRO A 202 17.24 -5.04 14.33
CA PRO A 202 16.83 -6.01 13.33
C PRO A 202 15.94 -7.09 13.93
N ILE A 203 14.95 -7.52 13.14
CA ILE A 203 13.80 -8.29 13.63
C ILE A 203 13.95 -9.76 13.18
N PRO A 204 14.42 -10.67 14.06
CA PRO A 204 14.50 -12.09 13.77
C PRO A 204 13.16 -12.71 13.35
N PHE A 205 13.19 -13.49 12.27
CA PHE A 205 12.04 -14.25 11.75
C PHE A 205 12.42 -15.68 11.33
N GLY A 206 13.66 -16.11 11.58
CA GLY A 206 14.13 -17.45 11.27
C GLY A 206 15.58 -17.67 11.73
N VAL A 207 16.22 -18.72 11.21
CA VAL A 207 17.61 -19.08 11.55
C VAL A 207 18.42 -19.31 10.27
N ILE A 208 19.65 -18.82 10.28
CA ILE A 208 20.71 -19.09 9.31
C ILE A 208 21.64 -20.16 9.89
N ASP A 209 21.93 -21.22 9.14
CA ASP A 209 22.95 -22.20 9.49
C ASP A 209 24.28 -21.85 8.84
N ARG A 210 25.36 -21.82 9.62
CA ARG A 210 26.72 -21.47 9.18
C ARG A 210 27.66 -22.64 9.47
N PRO A 211 27.70 -23.65 8.58
CA PRO A 211 28.48 -24.86 8.81
C PRO A 211 29.98 -24.61 9.06
N TRP A 212 30.56 -23.60 8.40
CA TRP A 212 31.98 -23.24 8.56
C TRP A 212 32.32 -22.64 9.93
N ALA A 213 31.34 -22.03 10.59
CA ALA A 213 31.50 -21.43 11.92
C ALA A 213 30.94 -22.35 13.01
N GLN A 214 30.32 -23.48 12.64
CA GLN A 214 29.60 -24.37 13.54
C GLN A 214 28.61 -23.61 14.44
N ASP A 215 27.96 -22.57 13.90
CA ASP A 215 26.99 -21.76 14.61
C ASP A 215 25.71 -21.54 13.80
N ARG A 216 24.66 -21.14 14.53
CA ARG A 216 23.38 -20.71 13.96
C ARG A 216 23.16 -19.26 14.34
N ARG A 217 22.73 -18.45 13.38
CA ARG A 217 22.46 -17.02 13.57
C ARG A 217 21.00 -16.69 13.31
N PRO A 218 20.46 -15.63 13.93
CA PRO A 218 19.12 -15.16 13.59
C PRO A 218 19.07 -14.70 12.13
N LEU A 219 18.08 -15.21 11.38
CA LEU A 219 17.66 -14.63 10.11
C LEU A 219 16.74 -13.46 10.44
N ALA A 220 17.18 -12.23 10.16
CA ALA A 220 16.51 -11.02 10.63
C ALA A 220 16.21 -10.04 9.50
N LEU A 221 15.13 -9.28 9.67
CA LEU A 221 14.81 -8.11 8.85
C LEU A 221 15.49 -6.89 9.45
N ASP A 222 16.56 -6.39 8.82
CA ASP A 222 17.23 -5.15 9.22
C ASP A 222 16.59 -3.97 8.50
N LEU A 223 15.80 -3.18 9.22
CA LEU A 223 15.15 -1.99 8.65
C LEU A 223 16.14 -0.84 8.42
N ARG A 224 17.20 -0.76 9.22
CA ARG A 224 18.14 0.36 9.22
C ARG A 224 19.18 0.22 8.11
N HIS A 225 19.84 -0.94 8.03
CA HIS A 225 20.95 -1.17 7.10
C HIS A 225 20.63 -2.22 6.02
N GLY A 226 19.55 -2.99 6.18
CA GLY A 226 19.15 -4.00 5.20
C GLY A 226 18.53 -3.39 3.95
N GLY A 227 18.52 -4.17 2.87
CA GLY A 227 17.90 -3.80 1.60
C GLY A 227 16.44 -4.23 1.53
N HIS A 228 15.89 -4.24 0.32
CA HIS A 228 14.63 -4.94 0.07
C HIS A 228 14.85 -6.45 0.05
N LEU A 229 13.92 -7.20 0.65
CA LEU A 229 13.97 -8.66 0.74
C LEU A 229 13.05 -9.30 -0.31
N LEU A 230 13.64 -10.10 -1.20
CA LEU A 230 12.92 -10.97 -2.12
C LEU A 230 12.87 -12.41 -1.58
N ILE A 231 11.67 -13.00 -1.56
CA ILE A 231 11.44 -14.40 -1.22
C ILE A 231 10.88 -15.13 -2.45
N ALA A 232 11.76 -15.78 -3.21
CA ALA A 232 11.40 -16.46 -4.45
C ALA A 232 11.21 -17.97 -4.23
N GLY A 233 10.17 -18.57 -4.82
CA GLY A 233 9.90 -20.00 -4.65
C GLY A 233 8.74 -20.51 -5.48
N SER A 234 8.68 -21.81 -5.69
CA SER A 234 7.53 -22.47 -6.31
C SER A 234 6.30 -22.47 -5.38
N PRO A 235 5.09 -22.76 -5.89
CA PRO A 235 3.89 -22.88 -5.05
C PRO A 235 4.07 -23.88 -3.89
N ARG A 236 3.44 -23.57 -2.74
CA ARG A 236 3.46 -24.39 -1.50
C ARG A 236 4.83 -24.57 -0.83
N THR A 237 5.77 -23.66 -1.07
CA THR A 237 7.10 -23.68 -0.43
C THR A 237 7.21 -22.79 0.81
N GLY A 238 6.15 -22.03 1.12
CA GLY A 238 6.09 -21.17 2.31
C GLY A 238 6.09 -19.67 2.05
N ARG A 239 6.05 -19.20 0.79
CA ARG A 239 6.05 -17.75 0.43
C ARG A 239 5.15 -16.86 1.30
N SER A 240 3.83 -17.09 1.27
CA SER A 240 2.89 -16.29 2.06
C SER A 240 3.00 -16.54 3.57
N THR A 241 3.51 -17.71 3.97
CA THR A 241 3.78 -18.01 5.38
C THR A 241 4.97 -17.19 5.88
N ALA A 242 6.01 -17.03 5.08
CA ALA A 242 7.15 -16.19 5.41
C ALA A 242 6.77 -14.72 5.62
N LEU A 243 5.92 -14.15 4.76
CA LEU A 243 5.39 -12.79 4.97
C LEU A 243 4.62 -12.68 6.29
N ARG A 244 3.81 -13.68 6.63
CA ARG A 244 3.09 -13.72 7.91
C ARG A 244 4.04 -13.84 9.10
N THR A 245 5.10 -14.65 8.98
CA THR A 245 6.14 -14.78 10.01
C THR A 245 6.85 -13.46 10.22
N VAL A 246 7.25 -12.76 9.15
CA VAL A 246 7.85 -11.42 9.25
C VAL A 246 6.89 -10.44 9.92
N ALA A 247 5.61 -10.44 9.55
CA ALA A 247 4.60 -9.58 10.17
C ALA A 247 4.41 -9.88 11.67
N GLY A 248 4.32 -11.16 12.06
CA GLY A 248 4.23 -11.54 13.47
C GLY A 248 5.52 -11.23 14.24
N ALA A 249 6.69 -11.35 13.61
CA ALA A 249 7.96 -10.95 14.19
C ALA A 249 8.02 -9.44 14.46
N ILE A 250 7.52 -8.62 13.53
CA ILE A 250 7.34 -7.16 13.73
C ILE A 250 6.40 -6.91 14.92
N ALA A 251 5.24 -7.57 14.96
CA ALA A 251 4.28 -7.41 16.04
C ALA A 251 4.87 -7.79 17.41
N ALA A 252 5.70 -8.83 17.46
CA ALA A 252 6.33 -9.31 18.69
C ALA A 252 7.50 -8.42 19.18
N GLN A 253 8.21 -7.72 18.28
CA GLN A 253 9.53 -7.15 18.59
C GLN A 253 9.63 -5.64 18.39
N ALA A 254 8.73 -5.02 17.62
CA ALA A 254 8.77 -3.59 17.31
C ALA A 254 7.53 -2.85 17.81
N SER A 255 7.69 -1.58 18.19
CA SER A 255 6.55 -0.73 18.54
C SER A 255 5.77 -0.32 17.28
N PRO A 256 4.42 -0.24 17.35
CA PRO A 256 3.61 0.34 16.26
C PRO A 256 3.96 1.80 15.94
N ALA A 257 4.57 2.53 16.88
CA ALA A 257 5.03 3.89 16.67
C ALA A 257 6.45 3.96 16.03
N ASP A 258 7.07 2.82 15.73
CA ASP A 258 8.36 2.75 15.03
C ASP A 258 8.31 1.98 13.71
N VAL A 259 7.31 1.13 13.49
CA VAL A 259 7.17 0.34 12.25
C VAL A 259 5.71 0.30 11.80
N HIS A 260 5.46 0.72 10.56
CA HIS A 260 4.17 0.61 9.89
C HIS A 260 4.22 -0.43 8.78
N VAL A 261 3.16 -1.23 8.63
CA VAL A 261 3.06 -2.32 7.66
C VAL A 261 1.91 -2.07 6.67
N HIS A 262 2.21 -2.20 5.38
CA HIS A 262 1.24 -2.10 4.28
C HIS A 262 1.42 -3.27 3.33
N ALA A 263 0.34 -3.87 2.85
CA ALA A 263 0.43 -5.08 2.03
C ALA A 263 -0.50 -5.10 0.82
N ILE A 264 -0.01 -5.67 -0.28
CA ILE A 264 -0.81 -6.12 -1.42
C ILE A 264 -0.80 -7.65 -1.48
N ASP A 265 -1.96 -8.27 -1.41
CA ASP A 265 -2.16 -9.72 -1.50
C ASP A 265 -2.66 -10.11 -2.90
N CYS A 266 -1.82 -10.77 -3.69
CA CYS A 266 -2.19 -11.35 -4.99
C CYS A 266 -2.33 -12.89 -4.91
N GLY A 267 -2.48 -13.42 -3.71
CA GLY A 267 -2.64 -14.83 -3.39
C GLY A 267 -4.08 -15.20 -3.06
N SER A 268 -4.24 -15.88 -1.92
CA SER A 268 -5.52 -16.43 -1.44
C SER A 268 -6.02 -15.71 -0.18
N GLY A 269 -5.58 -14.47 0.05
CA GLY A 269 -5.93 -13.71 1.24
C GLY A 269 -5.10 -14.10 2.47
N ALA A 270 -3.89 -14.64 2.26
CA ALA A 270 -3.00 -15.07 3.33
C ALA A 270 -2.53 -13.92 4.22
N LEU A 271 -2.50 -12.69 3.69
CA LEU A 271 -2.10 -11.48 4.40
C LEU A 271 -3.28 -10.70 5.00
N LEU A 272 -4.53 -11.00 4.62
CA LEU A 272 -5.71 -10.33 5.18
C LEU A 272 -5.75 -10.29 6.72
N PRO A 273 -5.25 -11.30 7.46
CA PRO A 273 -5.22 -11.25 8.92
C PRO A 273 -4.30 -10.19 9.52
N LEU A 274 -3.32 -9.64 8.77
CA LEU A 274 -2.41 -8.59 9.25
C LEU A 274 -3.17 -7.32 9.67
N VAL A 275 -4.40 -7.12 9.17
CA VAL A 275 -5.25 -5.98 9.52
C VAL A 275 -5.57 -5.88 11.02
N ALA A 276 -5.43 -6.99 11.76
CA ALA A 276 -5.58 -7.00 13.20
C ALA A 276 -4.38 -6.39 13.94
N MET A 277 -3.23 -6.21 13.30
CA MET A 277 -2.05 -5.64 13.93
C MET A 277 -2.17 -4.11 14.06
N PRO A 278 -1.75 -3.52 15.20
CA PRO A 278 -1.69 -2.07 15.36
C PRO A 278 -0.68 -1.40 14.42
N HIS A 279 0.33 -2.12 13.95
CA HIS A 279 1.30 -1.68 12.93
C HIS A 279 0.70 -1.59 11.52
N CYS A 280 -0.37 -2.34 11.24
CA CYS A 280 -0.86 -2.52 9.88
C CYS A 280 -1.84 -1.43 9.45
N GLY A 281 -1.42 -0.60 8.51
CA GLY A 281 -2.25 0.46 7.94
C GLY A 281 -3.26 -0.05 6.91
N ALA A 282 -2.81 -0.91 5.98
CA ALA A 282 -3.66 -1.44 4.94
C ALA A 282 -3.21 -2.83 4.46
N VAL A 283 -4.20 -3.67 4.16
CA VAL A 283 -4.03 -4.87 3.32
C VAL A 283 -5.07 -4.77 2.22
N VAL A 284 -4.62 -4.80 0.97
CA VAL A 284 -5.46 -4.71 -0.22
C VAL A 284 -5.24 -5.94 -1.10
N THR A 285 -6.30 -6.46 -1.69
CA THR A 285 -6.22 -7.61 -2.59
C THR A 285 -6.23 -7.15 -4.05
N ARG A 286 -5.72 -7.98 -4.95
CA ARG A 286 -5.66 -7.65 -6.40
C ARG A 286 -7.00 -7.33 -7.06
N ASP A 287 -8.10 -7.83 -6.51
CA ASP A 287 -9.48 -7.56 -6.97
C ASP A 287 -10.02 -6.19 -6.54
N GLN A 288 -9.32 -5.49 -5.64
CA GLN A 288 -9.71 -4.19 -5.11
C GLN A 288 -8.91 -3.07 -5.79
N LEU A 289 -9.06 -2.95 -7.10
CA LEU A 289 -8.29 -2.02 -7.94
C LEU A 289 -8.20 -0.59 -7.38
N ASP A 290 -9.33 0.01 -6.98
CA ASP A 290 -9.37 1.34 -6.37
C ASP A 290 -8.50 1.44 -5.10
N ARG A 291 -8.56 0.42 -4.24
CA ARG A 291 -7.75 0.39 -3.01
C ARG A 291 -6.26 0.17 -3.31
N VAL A 292 -5.92 -0.60 -4.36
CA VAL A 292 -4.53 -0.76 -4.82
C VAL A 292 -3.99 0.58 -5.33
N GLU A 293 -4.73 1.26 -6.20
CA GLU A 293 -4.37 2.59 -6.71
C GLU A 293 -4.18 3.61 -5.58
N ARG A 294 -5.13 3.65 -4.64
CA ARG A 294 -5.07 4.54 -3.47
C ARG A 294 -3.89 4.21 -2.57
N LEU A 295 -3.66 2.94 -2.23
CA LEU A 295 -2.55 2.54 -1.38
C LEU A 295 -1.20 2.95 -1.99
N LEU A 296 -0.99 2.66 -3.27
CA LEU A 296 0.26 3.04 -3.94
C LEU A 296 0.38 4.56 -4.09
N GLY A 297 -0.71 5.27 -4.39
CA GLY A 297 -0.74 6.73 -4.43
C GLY A 297 -0.35 7.36 -3.08
N ARG A 298 -0.93 6.84 -1.99
CA ARG A 298 -0.65 7.29 -0.63
C ARG A 298 0.77 6.97 -0.17
N LEU A 299 1.29 5.78 -0.45
CA LEU A 299 2.68 5.42 -0.15
C LEU A 299 3.68 6.27 -0.93
N ARG A 300 3.42 6.56 -2.22
CA ARG A 300 4.27 7.44 -3.02
C ARG A 300 4.24 8.89 -2.52
N ALA A 301 3.06 9.40 -2.16
CA ALA A 301 2.92 10.72 -1.56
C ALA A 301 3.69 10.80 -0.23
N GLU A 302 3.64 9.75 0.59
CA GLU A 302 4.40 9.67 1.84
C GLU A 302 5.91 9.61 1.59
N VAL A 303 6.37 8.85 0.60
CA VAL A 303 7.79 8.87 0.18
C VAL A 303 8.22 10.27 -0.22
N GLY A 304 7.44 10.98 -1.05
CA GLY A 304 7.74 12.36 -1.45
C GLY A 304 7.75 13.34 -0.27
N ARG A 305 6.79 13.22 0.65
CA ARG A 305 6.74 14.03 1.89
C ARG A 305 8.01 13.81 2.73
N ARG A 306 8.44 12.57 2.89
CA ARG A 306 9.65 12.23 3.66
C ARG A 306 10.93 12.73 2.98
N GLN A 307 11.01 12.67 1.65
CA GLN A 307 12.15 13.23 0.92
C GLN A 307 12.29 14.73 1.23
N GLN A 308 11.18 15.47 1.19
CA GLN A 308 11.15 16.89 1.54
C GLN A 308 11.54 17.13 3.01
N LEU A 309 10.92 16.39 3.93
CA LEU A 309 11.19 16.48 5.37
C LEU A 309 12.69 16.27 5.70
N LEU A 310 13.28 15.22 5.13
CA LEU A 310 14.69 14.89 5.37
C LEU A 310 15.63 15.93 4.74
N ALA A 311 15.31 16.40 3.54
CA ALA A 311 16.09 17.43 2.86
C ALA A 311 16.07 18.76 3.63
N GLU A 312 14.91 19.19 4.13
CA GLU A 312 14.76 20.39 4.96
C GLU A 312 15.53 20.28 6.29
N ALA A 313 15.56 19.08 6.87
CA ALA A 313 16.30 18.80 8.09
C ALA A 313 17.81 18.51 7.86
N GLY A 314 18.27 18.44 6.61
CA GLY A 314 19.68 18.21 6.27
C GLY A 314 20.17 16.76 6.46
N HIS A 315 19.29 15.77 6.44
CA HIS A 315 19.62 14.35 6.57
C HIS A 315 19.51 13.62 5.23
N ALA A 316 20.48 12.76 4.93
CA ALA A 316 20.50 12.00 3.67
C ALA A 316 19.62 10.74 3.71
N SER A 317 19.24 10.28 4.90
CA SER A 317 18.38 9.10 5.06
C SER A 317 17.57 9.12 6.35
N LEU A 318 16.53 8.28 6.41
CA LEU A 318 15.77 8.07 7.64
C LEU A 318 16.65 7.54 8.78
N ALA A 319 17.65 6.69 8.47
CA ALA A 319 18.56 6.16 9.48
C ALA A 319 19.36 7.29 10.17
N GLU A 320 19.79 8.29 9.42
CA GLU A 320 20.48 9.48 9.97
C GLU A 320 19.52 10.36 10.79
N TYR A 321 18.30 10.56 10.29
CA TYR A 321 17.27 11.34 10.97
C TYR A 321 16.89 10.74 12.32
N ARG A 322 16.71 9.42 12.37
CA ARG A 322 16.45 8.68 13.62
C ARG A 322 17.67 8.66 14.55
N ALA A 323 18.88 8.52 14.01
CA ALA A 323 20.11 8.62 14.81
C ALA A 323 20.31 10.00 15.46
N ALA A 324 19.73 11.07 14.88
CA ALA A 324 19.70 12.40 15.47
C ALA A 324 18.59 12.58 16.55
N GLY A 325 17.84 11.52 16.87
CA GLY A 325 16.81 11.51 17.91
C GLY A 325 15.40 11.82 17.43
N HIS A 326 15.18 11.98 16.11
CA HIS A 326 13.86 12.20 15.56
C HIS A 326 13.12 10.89 15.31
N ARG A 327 11.94 10.73 15.90
CA ARG A 327 11.10 9.55 15.69
C ARG A 327 10.24 9.72 14.44
N LEU A 328 10.54 8.94 13.41
CA LEU A 328 9.65 8.74 12.26
C LEU A 328 9.60 7.23 11.93
N PRO A 329 8.41 6.60 11.83
CA PRO A 329 8.29 5.15 11.68
C PRO A 329 8.88 4.63 10.37
N TRP A 330 9.56 3.48 10.41
CA TRP A 330 9.92 2.69 9.23
C TRP A 330 8.66 2.21 8.50
N LEU A 331 8.68 2.18 7.17
CA LEU A 331 7.58 1.65 6.36
C LEU A 331 7.96 0.27 5.81
N VAL A 332 7.19 -0.76 6.14
CA VAL A 332 7.35 -2.12 5.59
C VAL A 332 6.25 -2.39 4.58
N PHE A 333 6.63 -2.47 3.30
CA PHE A 333 5.73 -2.80 2.20
C PHE A 333 5.82 -4.29 1.84
N MET A 334 4.71 -5.02 1.94
CA MET A 334 4.65 -6.43 1.60
C MET A 334 3.89 -6.65 0.29
N LEU A 335 4.43 -7.46 -0.61
CA LEU A 335 3.73 -7.87 -1.82
C LEU A 335 3.75 -9.39 -1.92
N ASP A 336 2.59 -10.03 -1.76
CA ASP A 336 2.47 -11.48 -1.94
C ASP A 336 2.20 -11.82 -3.40
N ARG A 337 3.12 -12.56 -4.00
CA ARG A 337 3.08 -13.08 -5.37
C ARG A 337 3.14 -12.00 -6.44
N TRP A 338 4.33 -11.49 -6.69
CA TRP A 338 4.64 -10.62 -7.82
C TRP A 338 4.07 -11.14 -9.16
N GLU A 339 4.16 -12.45 -9.42
CA GLU A 339 3.61 -13.03 -10.65
C GLU A 339 2.09 -12.83 -10.75
N GLY A 340 1.39 -12.86 -9.61
CA GLY A 340 -0.04 -12.61 -9.53
C GLY A 340 -0.40 -11.14 -9.65
N TYR A 341 0.50 -10.25 -9.21
CA TYR A 341 0.36 -8.80 -9.37
C TYR A 341 0.54 -8.37 -10.82
N VAL A 342 1.61 -8.83 -11.48
CA VAL A 342 1.88 -8.56 -12.89
C VAL A 342 0.73 -9.07 -13.75
N ALA A 343 0.31 -10.32 -13.57
CA ALA A 343 -0.81 -10.89 -14.31
C ALA A 343 -2.13 -10.11 -14.14
N ALA A 344 -2.35 -9.47 -12.99
CA ALA A 344 -3.55 -8.67 -12.74
C ALA A 344 -3.49 -7.28 -13.40
N PHE A 345 -2.29 -6.69 -13.54
CA PHE A 345 -2.16 -5.26 -13.84
C PHE A 345 -1.30 -4.93 -15.06
N GLU A 346 -0.68 -5.90 -15.75
CA GLU A 346 0.12 -5.64 -16.96
C GLU A 346 -0.69 -5.04 -18.11
N SER A 347 -1.94 -5.49 -18.26
CA SER A 347 -2.87 -4.97 -19.27
C SER A 347 -3.67 -3.75 -18.78
N TYR A 348 -3.59 -3.44 -17.49
CA TYR A 348 -4.30 -2.32 -16.89
C TYR A 348 -3.51 -1.03 -17.08
N ASP A 349 -4.09 -0.08 -17.81
CA ASP A 349 -3.54 1.28 -17.98
C ASP A 349 -2.05 1.26 -18.38
N TYR A 350 -1.71 0.37 -19.32
CA TYR A 350 -0.34 0.17 -19.83
C TYR A 350 0.69 -0.21 -18.76
N GLY A 351 0.29 -0.94 -17.71
CA GLY A 351 1.20 -1.39 -16.66
C GLY A 351 1.56 -0.32 -15.63
N ARG A 352 0.84 0.81 -15.59
CA ARG A 352 1.11 1.94 -14.68
C ARG A 352 1.26 1.53 -13.21
N LEU A 353 0.52 0.53 -12.76
CA LEU A 353 0.59 0.01 -11.39
C LEU A 353 1.87 -0.79 -11.12
N ILE A 354 2.42 -1.46 -12.13
CA ILE A 354 3.72 -2.14 -12.06
C ILE A 354 4.82 -1.09 -11.93
N ASP A 355 4.77 -0.05 -12.77
CA ASP A 355 5.72 1.06 -12.71
C ASP A 355 5.67 1.79 -11.36
N ALA A 356 4.47 1.98 -10.80
CA ALA A 356 4.29 2.60 -9.50
C ALA A 356 4.96 1.81 -8.37
N VAL A 357 4.86 0.47 -8.36
CA VAL A 357 5.57 -0.38 -7.39
C VAL A 357 7.08 -0.29 -7.60
N LEU A 358 7.56 -0.44 -8.84
CA LEU A 358 9.00 -0.36 -9.12
C LEU A 358 9.59 1.00 -8.77
N GLN A 359 8.86 2.09 -8.97
CA GLN A 359 9.25 3.43 -8.53
C GLN A 359 9.33 3.51 -7.01
N LEU A 360 8.31 3.00 -6.31
CA LEU A 360 8.29 2.97 -4.84
C LEU A 360 9.50 2.20 -4.27
N LEU A 361 9.88 1.08 -4.89
CA LEU A 361 11.05 0.28 -4.50
C LEU A 361 12.39 0.99 -4.78
N ARG A 362 12.46 1.84 -5.81
CA ARG A 362 13.69 2.61 -6.10
C ARG A 362 13.86 3.84 -5.22
N GLU A 363 12.77 4.55 -4.94
CA GLU A 363 12.79 5.84 -4.23
C GLU A 363 12.60 5.69 -2.71
N GLY A 364 12.04 4.57 -2.28
CA GLY A 364 11.70 4.27 -0.89
C GLY A 364 12.87 4.04 0.08
N PRO A 365 13.98 3.37 -0.29
CA PRO A 365 15.03 2.99 0.66
C PRO A 365 15.61 4.14 1.49
N ALA A 366 15.92 5.26 0.87
CA ALA A 366 16.52 6.42 1.54
C ALA A 366 15.60 7.03 2.60
N VAL A 367 14.29 7.03 2.36
CA VAL A 367 13.27 7.56 3.28
C VAL A 367 12.69 6.52 4.24
N GLY A 368 13.32 5.35 4.30
CA GLY A 368 13.00 4.29 5.25
C GLY A 368 11.81 3.42 4.89
N LEU A 369 11.52 3.27 3.60
CA LEU A 369 10.69 2.17 3.11
C LEU A 369 11.56 0.93 2.87
N ARG A 370 11.07 -0.23 3.33
CA ARG A 370 11.64 -1.55 3.13
C ARG A 370 10.57 -2.47 2.59
N ALA A 371 10.88 -3.19 1.50
CA ALA A 371 9.93 -4.10 0.90
C ALA A 371 10.27 -5.56 1.22
N VAL A 372 9.23 -6.36 1.44
CA VAL A 372 9.32 -7.83 1.48
C VAL A 372 8.38 -8.37 0.41
N VAL A 373 8.94 -8.84 -0.69
CA VAL A 373 8.17 -9.29 -1.86
C VAL A 373 8.35 -10.78 -2.03
N THR A 374 7.25 -11.49 -2.28
CA THR A 374 7.30 -12.89 -2.67
C THR A 374 7.01 -13.05 -4.15
N GLY A 375 7.56 -14.08 -4.76
CA GLY A 375 7.19 -14.46 -6.12
C GLY A 375 7.75 -15.80 -6.54
N ASP A 376 7.53 -16.18 -7.79
CA ASP A 376 8.17 -17.33 -8.40
C ASP A 376 9.49 -16.93 -9.09
N ARG A 377 9.94 -17.73 -10.07
CA ARG A 377 11.16 -17.42 -10.84
C ARG A 377 11.11 -16.06 -11.56
N SER A 378 9.94 -15.49 -11.82
CA SER A 378 9.79 -14.20 -12.52
C SER A 378 10.42 -13.04 -11.74
N CYS A 379 10.48 -13.11 -10.40
CA CYS A 379 11.15 -12.10 -9.58
C CYS A 379 12.67 -12.11 -9.70
N LEU A 380 13.25 -13.19 -10.23
CA LEU A 380 14.69 -13.32 -10.43
C LEU A 380 15.13 -12.73 -11.80
N MET A 381 14.18 -12.21 -12.58
CA MET A 381 14.41 -11.69 -13.93
C MET A 381 13.98 -10.22 -14.06
N GLY A 382 14.51 -9.55 -15.08
CA GLY A 382 14.06 -8.20 -15.48
C GLY A 382 14.32 -7.11 -14.45
N GLN A 383 13.54 -6.03 -14.52
CA GLN A 383 13.73 -4.84 -13.67
C GLN A 383 13.37 -5.08 -12.19
N VAL A 384 12.44 -6.00 -11.91
CA VAL A 384 12.08 -6.31 -10.53
C VAL A 384 13.23 -6.97 -9.78
N SER A 385 14.10 -7.72 -10.47
CA SER A 385 15.23 -8.36 -9.80
C SER A 385 16.29 -7.34 -9.36
N THR A 386 16.40 -6.17 -9.99
CA THR A 386 17.49 -5.22 -9.71
C THR A 386 17.28 -4.36 -8.46
N VAL A 387 16.07 -4.35 -7.89
CA VAL A 387 15.73 -3.54 -6.71
C VAL A 387 15.84 -4.30 -5.38
N PHE A 388 16.21 -5.59 -5.42
CA PHE A 388 16.39 -6.41 -4.22
C PHE A 388 17.87 -6.77 -4.03
N ASP A 389 18.41 -6.29 -2.92
CA ASP A 389 19.75 -6.64 -2.44
C ASP A 389 19.73 -8.02 -1.76
N ASP A 390 18.65 -8.29 -1.03
CA ASP A 390 18.53 -9.46 -0.16
C ASP A 390 17.59 -10.50 -0.80
N ARG A 391 18.04 -11.76 -0.87
CA ARG A 391 17.29 -12.84 -1.51
C ARG A 391 17.26 -14.10 -0.66
N LEU A 392 16.06 -14.62 -0.47
CA LEU A 392 15.77 -15.94 0.09
C LEU A 392 15.11 -16.80 -0.97
N ILE A 393 15.82 -17.82 -1.43
CA ILE A 393 15.37 -18.72 -2.49
C ILE A 393 14.84 -19.99 -1.84
N LEU A 394 13.51 -20.08 -1.73
CA LEU A 394 12.82 -21.31 -1.39
C LEU A 394 12.94 -22.32 -2.55
N ARG A 395 12.40 -23.52 -2.33
CA ARG A 395 12.44 -24.57 -3.36
C ARG A 395 11.90 -24.08 -4.71
N LEU A 396 12.70 -24.16 -5.76
CA LEU A 396 12.29 -23.92 -7.15
C LEU A 396 11.90 -25.25 -7.82
N ALA A 397 11.08 -25.15 -8.87
CA ALA A 397 10.56 -26.30 -9.60
C ALA A 397 11.64 -26.92 -10.48
N ASP A 398 12.42 -26.08 -11.16
CA ASP A 398 13.58 -26.47 -11.95
C ASP A 398 14.86 -26.09 -11.20
N PRO A 399 15.76 -27.05 -10.89
CA PRO A 399 17.06 -26.75 -10.32
C PRO A 399 17.91 -25.77 -11.15
N ALA A 400 17.72 -25.66 -12.46
CA ALA A 400 18.46 -24.68 -13.27
C ALA A 400 18.12 -23.23 -12.88
N ASP A 401 16.91 -22.98 -12.37
CA ASP A 401 16.46 -21.63 -12.00
C ASP A 401 17.22 -21.04 -10.80
N TYR A 402 17.88 -21.87 -9.97
CA TYR A 402 18.73 -21.37 -8.88
C TYR A 402 19.90 -20.51 -9.42
N GLY A 403 20.36 -20.78 -10.64
CA GLY A 403 21.39 -19.98 -11.30
C GLY A 403 20.95 -18.52 -11.55
N LEU A 404 19.66 -18.27 -11.73
CA LEU A 404 19.10 -16.90 -11.86
C LEU A 404 19.23 -16.09 -10.57
N ALA A 405 19.29 -16.77 -9.43
CA ALA A 405 19.56 -16.16 -8.13
C ALA A 405 21.06 -16.09 -7.79
N GLY A 406 21.94 -16.45 -8.73
CA GLY A 406 23.39 -16.50 -8.51
C GLY A 406 23.87 -17.70 -7.69
N LEU A 407 22.99 -18.68 -7.42
CA LEU A 407 23.35 -19.84 -6.61
C LEU A 407 24.04 -20.91 -7.47
N PRO A 408 25.21 -21.43 -7.07
CA PRO A 408 25.87 -22.52 -7.77
C PRO A 408 25.00 -23.78 -7.73
N LEU A 409 24.84 -24.44 -8.88
CA LEU A 409 24.03 -25.67 -8.97
C LEU A 409 24.68 -26.87 -8.26
N LYS A 410 26.01 -26.83 -8.11
CA LYS A 410 26.75 -27.86 -7.39
C LYS A 410 26.63 -27.65 -5.89
N GLY A 411 26.17 -28.68 -5.17
CA GLY A 411 26.04 -28.64 -3.72
C GLY A 411 24.71 -28.09 -3.21
N LEU A 412 23.71 -27.90 -4.10
CA LEU A 412 22.35 -27.62 -3.67
C LEU A 412 21.76 -28.80 -2.87
N PRO A 413 20.95 -28.54 -1.84
CA PRO A 413 20.30 -29.61 -1.07
C PRO A 413 19.38 -30.46 -1.95
N SER A 414 19.38 -31.78 -1.71
CA SER A 414 18.51 -32.72 -2.43
C SER A 414 17.03 -32.57 -2.06
N SER A 415 16.73 -32.02 -0.89
CA SER A 415 15.37 -31.74 -0.44
C SER A 415 15.32 -30.42 0.33
N MET A 416 14.24 -29.67 0.13
CA MET A 416 13.98 -28.42 0.84
C MET A 416 12.53 -28.45 1.34
N PRO A 417 12.30 -28.69 2.65
CA PRO A 417 10.96 -28.62 3.22
C PRO A 417 10.40 -27.19 3.12
N PRO A 418 9.08 -26.99 3.27
CA PRO A 418 8.50 -25.65 3.32
C PRO A 418 9.21 -24.76 4.36
N GLY A 419 9.52 -23.52 3.98
CA GLY A 419 10.26 -22.58 4.82
C GLY A 419 11.78 -22.72 4.79
N ARG A 420 12.34 -23.80 4.21
CA ARG A 420 13.77 -23.90 3.90
C ARG A 420 14.10 -22.97 2.74
N ALA A 421 15.03 -22.05 2.95
CA ALA A 421 15.49 -21.10 1.95
C ALA A 421 17.02 -21.12 1.80
N LEU A 422 17.51 -20.85 0.60
CA LEU A 422 18.91 -20.63 0.31
C LEU A 422 19.20 -19.14 0.13
N SER A 423 20.36 -18.70 0.57
CA SER A 423 20.89 -17.36 0.27
C SER A 423 22.41 -17.40 0.10
N ILE A 424 22.98 -16.29 -0.34
CA ILE A 424 24.43 -16.13 -0.48
C ILE A 424 24.96 -15.43 0.78
N GLY A 425 25.76 -16.14 1.56
CA GLY A 425 26.55 -15.60 2.65
C GLY A 425 28.01 -15.38 2.25
N GLU A 426 28.81 -14.87 3.19
CA GLU A 426 30.24 -14.59 3.00
C GLU A 426 31.06 -15.82 2.53
N HIS A 427 30.65 -17.02 2.94
CA HIS A 427 31.35 -18.27 2.64
C HIS A 427 30.60 -19.14 1.60
N GLY A 428 29.75 -18.51 0.78
CA GLY A 428 28.96 -19.19 -0.24
C GLY A 428 27.50 -19.41 0.17
N VAL A 429 26.89 -20.48 -0.34
CA VAL A 429 25.46 -20.77 -0.11
C VAL A 429 25.23 -21.13 1.35
N VAL A 430 24.23 -20.49 1.96
CA VAL A 430 23.75 -20.81 3.32
C VAL A 430 22.33 -21.33 3.28
N GLU A 431 22.05 -22.29 4.16
CA GLU A 431 20.69 -22.76 4.42
C GLU A 431 20.06 -21.93 5.54
N ASN A 432 18.80 -21.57 5.32
CA ASN A 432 18.00 -20.81 6.26
C ASN A 432 16.70 -21.58 6.55
N GLN A 433 16.20 -21.49 7.78
CA GLN A 433 14.85 -21.91 8.13
C GLN A 433 14.02 -20.70 8.52
N ILE A 434 12.95 -20.43 7.78
CA ILE A 434 11.94 -19.46 8.19
C ILE A 434 11.07 -20.08 9.27
N ALA A 435 10.82 -19.33 10.35
CA ALA A 435 10.00 -19.79 11.44
C ALA A 435 8.49 -19.78 11.09
N LEU A 436 7.70 -20.48 11.90
CA LEU A 436 6.26 -20.36 12.00
C LEU A 436 5.90 -19.53 13.23
N LEU A 437 4.72 -18.92 13.24
CA LEU A 437 4.24 -18.18 14.42
C LEU A 437 3.83 -19.11 15.57
N THR A 438 3.42 -20.33 15.24
CA THR A 438 3.12 -21.41 16.18
C THR A 438 3.51 -22.76 15.55
N ALA A 439 3.60 -23.81 16.37
CA ALA A 439 4.02 -25.15 15.92
C ALA A 439 3.06 -25.79 14.91
N ASP A 440 1.76 -25.49 14.99
CA ASP A 440 0.77 -25.99 14.01
C ASP A 440 0.87 -25.17 12.70
N PRO A 441 1.31 -25.77 11.59
CA PRO A 441 1.46 -25.07 10.31
C PRO A 441 0.13 -24.70 9.63
N SER A 442 -1.02 -25.09 10.20
CA SER A 442 -2.33 -24.79 9.64
C SER A 442 -2.59 -23.29 9.52
N GLY A 443 -3.23 -22.87 8.44
CA GLY A 443 -3.59 -21.46 8.21
C GLY A 443 -4.33 -20.83 9.41
N PRO A 444 -5.40 -21.45 9.94
CA PRO A 444 -6.11 -20.94 11.10
C PRO A 444 -5.25 -20.79 12.37
N ALA A 445 -4.39 -21.76 12.68
CA ALA A 445 -3.52 -21.66 13.85
C ALA A 445 -2.50 -20.53 13.72
N GLN A 446 -1.90 -20.37 12.53
CA GLN A 446 -1.00 -19.25 12.25
C GLN A 446 -1.72 -17.89 12.33
N VAL A 447 -2.99 -17.82 11.94
CA VAL A 447 -3.82 -16.61 12.08
C VAL A 447 -4.15 -16.30 13.54
N GLY A 448 -4.52 -17.31 14.32
CA GLY A 448 -4.75 -17.15 15.76
C GLY A 448 -3.50 -16.65 16.47
N ALA A 449 -2.34 -17.25 16.20
CA ALA A 449 -1.06 -16.81 16.74
C ALA A 449 -0.73 -15.35 16.35
N LEU A 450 -0.98 -14.95 15.10
CA LEU A 450 -0.79 -13.56 14.68
C LEU A 450 -1.70 -12.59 15.44
N GLN A 451 -2.96 -12.96 15.67
CA GLN A 451 -3.90 -12.12 16.43
C GLN A 451 -3.50 -12.00 17.90
N ASP A 452 -2.97 -13.05 18.49
CA ASP A 452 -2.46 -13.01 19.87
C ASP A 452 -1.19 -12.16 19.98
N LEU A 453 -0.27 -12.25 19.01
CA LEU A 453 0.88 -11.35 18.90
C LEU A 453 0.45 -9.90 18.71
N ALA A 454 -0.53 -9.64 17.85
CA ALA A 454 -1.10 -8.30 17.64
C ALA A 454 -1.70 -7.71 18.92
N ARG A 455 -2.39 -8.53 19.72
CA ARG A 455 -2.94 -8.11 21.02
C ARG A 455 -1.82 -7.85 22.05
N SER A 456 -0.77 -8.67 22.03
CA SER A 456 0.37 -8.57 22.96
C SER A 456 1.29 -7.38 22.68
N ALA A 457 1.41 -6.98 21.41
CA ALA A 457 2.18 -5.80 20.98
C ALA A 457 1.78 -4.49 21.70
N LEU A 458 0.63 -4.49 22.38
CA LEU A 458 0.06 -3.39 23.15
C LEU A 458 0.30 -3.52 24.67
N GLY A 459 0.55 -4.72 25.18
CA GLY A 459 0.56 -5.05 26.62
C GLY A 459 1.92 -4.95 27.31
N ASP A 460 3.04 -4.98 26.57
CA ASP A 460 4.38 -5.19 27.14
C ASP A 460 5.06 -3.95 27.74
N GLY A 461 4.31 -2.91 28.10
CA GLY A 461 4.85 -1.75 28.85
C GLY A 461 5.90 -0.90 28.12
N ARG A 462 6.16 -1.17 26.83
CA ARG A 462 6.89 -0.30 25.88
C ARG A 462 5.99 0.73 25.18
N GLY A 463 4.68 0.70 25.45
CA GLY A 463 3.68 1.72 25.10
C GLY A 463 2.85 2.03 26.34
N ARG A 464 3.42 2.81 27.26
CA ARG A 464 2.89 2.94 28.63
C ARG A 464 1.75 3.94 28.78
N ASP A 465 1.27 4.59 27.72
CA ASP A 465 0.12 5.50 27.78
C ASP A 465 -1.08 4.94 26.98
N ALA A 466 -1.78 4.00 27.64
CA ALA A 466 -3.18 3.60 27.45
C ALA A 466 -3.78 3.63 26.03
N VAL A 467 -3.55 2.55 25.26
CA VAL A 467 -4.37 2.21 24.09
C VAL A 467 -5.56 1.33 24.50
N ILE A 468 -6.75 1.91 24.59
CA ILE A 468 -7.97 1.19 24.98
C ILE A 468 -8.62 0.56 23.74
N ALA A 469 -8.52 -0.76 23.61
CA ALA A 469 -9.37 -1.51 22.70
C ALA A 469 -10.83 -1.43 23.18
N ARG A 470 -11.71 -0.83 22.38
CA ARG A 470 -13.16 -0.80 22.68
C ARG A 470 -13.82 -2.09 22.17
N PRO A 471 -14.66 -2.76 22.98
CA PRO A 471 -15.45 -3.87 22.50
C PRO A 471 -16.64 -3.33 21.67
N GLY A 472 -16.66 -3.64 20.38
CA GLY A 472 -17.79 -3.31 19.50
C GLY A 472 -17.37 -3.01 18.08
N GLY A 473 -17.43 -4.04 17.22
CA GLY A 473 -17.19 -3.92 15.79
C GLY A 473 -16.09 -4.87 15.31
N ALA A 474 -16.42 -5.76 14.38
CA ALA A 474 -15.41 -6.49 13.62
C ALA A 474 -14.70 -5.50 12.68
N GLY A 475 -13.73 -4.74 13.21
CA GLY A 475 -13.03 -3.70 12.47
C GLY A 475 -11.90 -3.05 13.27
N ARG A 476 -10.91 -2.52 12.54
CA ARG A 476 -9.65 -1.91 13.03
C ARG A 476 -9.82 -0.59 13.85
N GLY A 477 -11.03 -0.21 14.23
CA GLY A 477 -11.37 1.10 14.80
C GLY A 477 -11.07 1.26 16.30
N ALA A 478 -10.31 0.34 16.89
CA ALA A 478 -10.12 0.25 18.34
C ALA A 478 -8.71 0.64 18.83
N TRP A 479 -7.83 1.10 17.93
CA TRP A 479 -6.46 1.48 18.31
C TRP A 479 -6.37 2.99 18.56
N LEU A 480 -5.70 3.35 19.64
CA LEU A 480 -5.18 4.68 19.93
C LEU A 480 -3.67 4.61 19.71
N TRP A 481 -3.06 5.68 19.21
CA TRP A 481 -1.61 5.73 18.97
C TRP A 481 -1.05 6.94 19.72
N GLU A 482 0.07 6.76 20.43
CA GLU A 482 0.82 7.86 21.06
C GLU A 482 1.52 8.75 20.01
N GLY A 483 1.64 8.30 18.76
CA GLY A 483 2.26 9.01 17.64
C GLY A 483 1.41 8.94 16.36
N GLU A 484 2.04 9.21 15.22
CA GLU A 484 1.36 9.17 13.92
C GLU A 484 0.87 7.74 13.62
N PRO A 485 -0.45 7.51 13.42
CA PRO A 485 -0.96 6.19 13.11
C PRO A 485 -0.48 5.71 11.73
N PRO A 486 -0.45 4.39 11.48
CA PRO A 486 -0.11 3.89 10.16
C PRO A 486 -1.14 4.38 9.13
N LEU A 487 -0.64 4.86 8.00
CA LEU A 487 -1.47 5.32 6.88
C LEU A 487 -2.51 4.26 6.51
N ARG A 488 -3.77 4.66 6.45
CA ARG A 488 -4.91 3.76 6.23
C ARG A 488 -5.38 3.80 4.78
N VAL A 489 -5.90 2.67 4.30
CA VAL A 489 -6.73 2.55 3.10
C VAL A 489 -7.76 1.47 3.40
N ASP A 490 -8.74 1.80 4.21
CA ASP A 490 -9.73 0.85 4.71
C ASP A 490 -10.76 0.45 3.65
N ALA A 491 -11.31 -0.75 3.83
CA ALA A 491 -12.40 -1.21 2.99
C ALA A 491 -13.69 -0.49 3.41
N LEU A 492 -14.40 0.07 2.45
CA LEU A 492 -15.74 0.60 2.69
C LEU A 492 -16.72 -0.57 2.98
N PRO A 493 -17.53 -0.48 4.04
CA PRO A 493 -18.50 -1.52 4.37
C PRO A 493 -19.58 -1.66 3.29
N MET A 494 -20.23 -2.82 3.22
CA MET A 494 -21.32 -3.04 2.26
C MET A 494 -22.55 -2.17 2.57
N ARG A 495 -22.82 -1.97 3.86
CA ARG A 495 -23.88 -1.12 4.41
C ARG A 495 -23.36 -0.52 5.71
N ILE A 496 -23.84 0.66 6.04
CA ILE A 496 -23.55 1.32 7.32
C ILE A 496 -24.77 2.14 7.73
N THR A 497 -25.11 2.13 9.01
CA THR A 497 -26.14 2.99 9.61
C THR A 497 -25.57 4.35 10.02
N VAL A 498 -26.42 5.31 10.33
CA VAL A 498 -26.00 6.62 10.88
C VAL A 498 -25.21 6.44 12.18
N GLY A 499 -25.73 5.66 13.14
CA GLY A 499 -25.08 5.43 14.42
C GLY A 499 -23.75 4.69 14.28
N GLU A 500 -23.65 3.71 13.37
CA GLU A 500 -22.37 3.08 13.06
C GLU A 500 -21.38 4.06 12.42
N ALA A 501 -21.84 4.92 11.50
CA ALA A 501 -21.00 5.92 10.87
C ALA A 501 -20.43 6.91 11.89
N GLU A 502 -21.27 7.44 12.79
CA GLU A 502 -20.84 8.33 13.87
C GLU A 502 -19.89 7.63 14.86
N ALA A 503 -20.13 6.35 15.16
CA ALA A 503 -19.28 5.56 16.06
C ALA A 503 -17.86 5.32 15.51
N LEU A 504 -17.62 5.48 14.21
CA LEU A 504 -16.27 5.38 13.62
C LEU A 504 -15.32 6.47 14.13
N ALA A 505 -15.85 7.62 14.54
CA ALA A 505 -15.05 8.72 15.07
C ALA A 505 -15.74 9.36 16.30
N PRO A 506 -15.59 8.76 17.50
CA PRO A 506 -16.29 9.19 18.72
C PRO A 506 -15.96 10.61 19.21
N GLY A 507 -14.94 11.27 18.65
CA GLY A 507 -14.57 12.66 18.92
C GLY A 507 -14.79 13.60 17.73
N PHE A 508 -15.49 13.14 16.69
CA PHE A 508 -15.78 13.97 15.53
C PHE A 508 -16.73 15.11 15.91
N SER A 509 -16.22 16.34 15.83
CA SER A 509 -17.03 17.55 15.90
C SER A 509 -17.42 17.99 14.50
N ARG A 510 -18.70 18.31 14.31
CA ARG A 510 -19.17 18.84 13.04
C ARG A 510 -18.49 20.19 12.74
N PRO A 511 -18.07 20.44 11.49
CA PRO A 511 -17.43 21.70 11.14
C PRO A 511 -18.34 22.93 11.24
N SER A 512 -19.64 22.77 10.96
CA SER A 512 -20.63 23.86 10.94
C SER A 512 -22.03 23.35 11.26
N PRO A 513 -23.01 24.23 11.57
CA PRO A 513 -24.42 23.87 11.67
C PRO A 513 -25.00 23.29 10.36
N LEU A 514 -24.53 23.78 9.21
CA LEU A 514 -24.97 23.33 7.89
C LEU A 514 -24.29 22.05 7.40
N TRP A 515 -23.58 21.36 8.29
CA TRP A 515 -22.96 20.08 7.97
C TRP A 515 -23.97 18.94 8.05
N ALA A 516 -24.22 18.31 6.91
CA ALA A 516 -25.13 17.18 6.78
C ALA A 516 -24.36 15.88 6.60
N LEU A 517 -24.47 14.94 7.55
CA LEU A 517 -23.94 13.58 7.39
C LEU A 517 -24.57 12.92 6.17
N VAL A 518 -23.75 12.29 5.32
CA VAL A 518 -24.24 11.52 4.16
C VAL A 518 -23.78 10.05 4.21
N GLY A 519 -22.70 9.75 4.92
CA GLY A 519 -22.19 8.38 5.00
C GLY A 519 -20.87 8.28 5.73
N ALA A 520 -20.13 7.21 5.43
CA ALA A 520 -18.77 7.01 5.92
C ALA A 520 -17.83 6.61 4.80
N GLY A 521 -16.58 7.03 4.88
CA GLY A 521 -15.60 6.66 3.89
C GLY A 521 -14.24 7.32 4.03
N GLY A 522 -13.58 7.52 2.89
CA GLY A 522 -12.20 7.95 2.83
C GLY A 522 -11.22 6.82 3.14
N ASP A 523 -9.96 7.20 3.32
CA ASP A 523 -8.83 6.28 3.52
C ASP A 523 -8.85 5.62 4.92
N ALA A 524 -9.28 6.35 5.95
CA ALA A 524 -9.32 5.86 7.33
C ALA A 524 -10.73 5.46 7.80
N LEU A 525 -11.70 5.40 6.89
CA LEU A 525 -13.11 5.13 7.17
C LEU A 525 -13.67 6.01 8.31
N ALA A 526 -14.03 7.24 7.99
CA ALA A 526 -14.56 8.24 8.92
C ALA A 526 -15.97 8.69 8.52
N PRO A 527 -16.76 9.31 9.43
CA PRO A 527 -17.99 10.00 9.04
C PRO A 527 -17.70 11.04 7.95
N LEU A 528 -18.53 11.08 6.92
CA LEU A 528 -18.43 12.00 5.80
C LEU A 528 -19.76 12.73 5.61
N GLY A 529 -19.66 14.04 5.36
CA GLY A 529 -20.80 14.94 5.21
C GLY A 529 -20.55 16.03 4.19
N ILE A 530 -21.62 16.72 3.83
CA ILE A 530 -21.62 17.92 2.99
C ILE A 530 -21.69 19.12 3.92
N ASP A 531 -20.82 20.12 3.71
CA ASP A 531 -20.81 21.36 4.48
C ASP A 531 -21.21 22.52 3.60
N LEU A 532 -22.48 22.94 3.65
CA LEU A 532 -22.97 24.03 2.78
C LEU A 532 -22.38 25.40 3.16
N TYR A 533 -21.87 25.55 4.39
CA TYR A 533 -21.20 26.77 4.81
C TYR A 533 -19.80 26.88 4.17
N ALA A 534 -18.99 25.83 4.28
CA ALA A 534 -17.61 25.85 3.79
C ALA A 534 -17.47 25.56 2.28
N GLN A 535 -18.43 24.83 1.68
CA GLN A 535 -18.33 24.27 0.32
C GLN A 535 -19.24 24.99 -0.69
N GLY A 536 -19.98 26.00 -0.24
CA GLY A 536 -20.95 26.75 -1.02
C GLY A 536 -22.40 26.28 -0.81
N PRO A 537 -23.39 27.14 -1.12
CA PRO A 537 -24.78 26.98 -0.67
C PRO A 537 -25.54 25.86 -1.39
N GLY A 538 -24.88 25.08 -2.25
CA GLY A 538 -25.52 24.08 -3.10
C GLY A 538 -24.77 22.76 -3.09
N ALA A 539 -25.50 21.65 -2.96
CA ALA A 539 -24.94 20.32 -3.13
C ALA A 539 -25.88 19.36 -3.87
N VAL A 540 -25.30 18.36 -4.54
CA VAL A 540 -26.05 17.43 -5.38
C VAL A 540 -25.87 15.98 -4.92
N ILE A 541 -26.95 15.22 -4.79
CA ILE A 541 -26.94 13.77 -4.57
C ILE A 541 -27.48 13.10 -5.84
N ALA A 542 -26.59 12.56 -6.66
CA ALA A 542 -26.94 12.00 -7.95
C ALA A 542 -26.69 10.50 -8.04
N GLY A 543 -27.49 9.82 -8.84
CA GLY A 543 -27.30 8.40 -9.15
C GLY A 543 -28.46 7.83 -9.96
N PRO A 544 -28.34 6.59 -10.46
CA PRO A 544 -29.44 5.90 -11.12
C PRO A 544 -30.57 5.53 -10.13
N PRO A 545 -31.76 5.12 -10.63
CA PRO A 545 -32.84 4.65 -9.76
C PRO A 545 -32.41 3.51 -8.82
N ARG A 546 -32.87 3.56 -7.57
CA ARG A 546 -32.52 2.60 -6.47
C ARG A 546 -31.05 2.62 -6.02
N SER A 547 -30.26 3.63 -6.41
CA SER A 547 -28.89 3.83 -5.90
C SER A 547 -28.85 4.28 -4.43
N GLY A 548 -29.96 4.77 -3.89
CA GLY A 548 -30.07 5.26 -2.51
C GLY A 548 -30.22 6.77 -2.35
N ARG A 549 -30.36 7.54 -3.45
CA ARG A 549 -30.51 9.02 -3.43
C ARG A 549 -31.40 9.56 -2.31
N SER A 550 -32.66 9.11 -2.26
CA SER A 550 -33.63 9.54 -1.26
C SER A 550 -33.25 9.11 0.16
N SER A 551 -32.59 7.96 0.32
CA SER A 551 -32.07 7.52 1.62
C SER A 551 -30.93 8.40 2.11
N VAL A 552 -30.02 8.81 1.23
CA VAL A 552 -28.93 9.74 1.58
C VAL A 552 -29.49 11.11 1.93
N LEU A 553 -30.47 11.61 1.16
CA LEU A 553 -31.13 12.88 1.43
C LEU A 553 -31.89 12.85 2.77
N LEU A 554 -32.53 11.73 3.10
CA LEU A 554 -33.17 11.50 4.40
C LEU A 554 -32.15 11.44 5.55
N THR A 555 -31.00 10.79 5.34
CA THR A 555 -29.89 10.76 6.30
C THR A 555 -29.34 12.18 6.56
N ALA A 556 -29.13 12.96 5.51
CA ALA A 556 -28.74 14.37 5.61
C ALA A 556 -29.77 15.19 6.40
N ALA A 557 -31.06 15.00 6.12
CA ALA A 557 -32.15 15.66 6.84
C ALA A 557 -32.14 15.35 8.34
N HIS A 558 -32.06 14.06 8.70
CA HIS A 558 -32.02 13.64 10.09
C HIS A 558 -30.79 14.17 10.82
N SER A 559 -29.63 14.20 10.17
CA SER A 559 -28.42 14.83 10.71
C SER A 559 -28.68 16.29 11.04
N LEU A 560 -29.13 17.10 10.09
CA LEU A 560 -29.37 18.53 10.30
C LEU A 560 -30.38 18.79 11.43
N ILE A 561 -31.53 18.08 11.41
CA ILE A 561 -32.59 18.22 12.42
C ILE A 561 -32.09 17.82 13.81
N ALA A 562 -31.33 16.73 13.92
CA ALA A 562 -30.78 16.27 15.20
C ALA A 562 -29.84 17.29 15.85
N HIS A 563 -29.36 18.28 15.07
CA HIS A 563 -28.45 19.34 15.54
C HIS A 563 -29.07 20.72 15.57
N GLY A 564 -30.39 20.79 15.37
CA GLY A 564 -31.16 22.01 15.53
C GLY A 564 -31.20 22.91 14.30
N THR A 565 -30.59 22.51 13.17
CA THR A 565 -30.67 23.27 11.93
C THR A 565 -32.06 23.09 11.30
N PRO A 566 -32.81 24.18 11.07
CA PRO A 566 -34.13 24.12 10.44
C PRO A 566 -34.06 23.51 9.03
N VAL A 567 -34.92 22.53 8.77
CA VAL A 567 -34.98 21.84 7.47
C VAL A 567 -36.35 22.01 6.82
N VAL A 568 -36.38 22.40 5.55
CA VAL A 568 -37.58 22.32 4.70
C VAL A 568 -37.34 21.24 3.64
N ALA A 569 -38.23 20.25 3.55
CA ALA A 569 -38.12 19.18 2.57
C ALA A 569 -39.15 19.33 1.45
N ILE A 570 -38.77 18.98 0.22
CA ILE A 570 -39.62 19.05 -0.97
C ILE A 570 -39.62 17.69 -1.66
N ALA A 571 -40.81 17.12 -1.83
CA ALA A 571 -41.01 15.79 -2.41
C ALA A 571 -42.10 15.81 -3.50
N PRO A 572 -41.74 16.07 -4.77
CA PRO A 572 -42.67 16.10 -5.91
C PRO A 572 -43.39 14.77 -6.15
N ARG A 573 -42.75 13.65 -5.79
CA ARG A 573 -43.30 12.29 -5.89
C ARG A 573 -43.29 11.58 -4.53
N ARG A 574 -43.68 10.30 -4.53
CA ARG A 574 -43.57 9.43 -3.34
C ARG A 574 -42.10 9.29 -2.96
N SER A 575 -41.75 9.84 -1.80
CA SER A 575 -40.41 9.83 -1.25
C SER A 575 -40.49 9.57 0.26
N PRO A 576 -39.49 8.89 0.87
CA PRO A 576 -39.35 8.81 2.32
C PRO A 576 -39.35 10.17 3.03
N LEU A 577 -38.97 11.26 2.34
CA LEU A 577 -39.01 12.61 2.91
C LEU A 577 -40.42 13.08 3.29
N ARG A 578 -41.49 12.50 2.70
CA ARG A 578 -42.87 12.87 3.02
C ARG A 578 -43.24 12.60 4.48
N ASP A 579 -42.57 11.65 5.11
CA ASP A 579 -42.78 11.25 6.50
C ASP A 579 -41.70 11.83 7.45
N LEU A 580 -40.90 12.78 6.98
CA LEU A 580 -39.80 13.38 7.73
C LEU A 580 -40.33 14.16 8.95
N ARG A 581 -40.01 13.66 10.15
CA ARG A 581 -40.35 14.32 11.41
C ARG A 581 -39.28 15.32 11.80
N GLY A 582 -39.70 16.45 12.38
CA GLY A 582 -38.81 17.51 12.86
C GLY A 582 -38.41 18.54 11.80
N ALA A 583 -38.77 18.33 10.53
CA ALA A 583 -38.69 19.36 9.52
C ALA A 583 -39.67 20.51 9.83
N VAL A 584 -39.28 21.73 9.47
CA VAL A 584 -40.12 22.93 9.53
C VAL A 584 -41.38 22.74 8.69
N ALA A 585 -41.19 22.25 7.46
CA ALA A 585 -42.27 21.86 6.57
C ALA A 585 -41.82 20.78 5.59
N VAL A 586 -42.80 20.05 5.07
CA VAL A 586 -42.63 19.12 3.96
C VAL A 586 -43.61 19.51 2.85
N LEU A 587 -43.08 19.96 1.72
CA LEU A 587 -43.81 20.53 0.61
C LEU A 587 -43.87 19.57 -0.59
N ASP A 588 -44.88 19.74 -1.45
CA ASP A 588 -44.91 19.08 -2.76
C ASP A 588 -44.24 19.94 -3.85
N GLY A 589 -44.15 19.41 -5.07
CA GLY A 589 -43.46 20.08 -6.19
C GLY A 589 -44.20 21.30 -6.77
N ASN A 590 -45.41 21.63 -6.28
CA ASN A 590 -46.23 22.75 -6.74
C ASN A 590 -46.40 23.84 -5.67
N ALA A 591 -45.71 23.73 -4.53
CA ALA A 591 -45.78 24.72 -3.47
C ALA A 591 -45.37 26.12 -3.95
N THR A 592 -46.04 27.16 -3.45
CA THR A 592 -45.81 28.56 -3.84
C THR A 592 -45.36 29.45 -2.70
N ASP A 593 -45.36 28.91 -1.48
CA ASP A 593 -45.18 29.60 -0.20
C ASP A 593 -43.78 29.41 0.41
N LEU A 594 -42.85 28.77 -0.32
CA LEU A 594 -41.49 28.48 0.18
C LEU A 594 -40.78 29.74 0.71
N GLN A 595 -40.83 30.86 -0.02
CA GLN A 595 -40.15 32.09 0.42
C GLN A 595 -40.76 32.69 1.69
N GLU A 596 -42.09 32.63 1.83
CA GLU A 596 -42.79 33.13 3.02
C GLU A 596 -42.44 32.27 4.24
N LEU A 597 -42.37 30.95 4.07
CA LEU A 597 -41.97 30.02 5.11
C LEU A 597 -40.52 30.27 5.58
N LEU A 598 -39.61 30.48 4.63
CA LEU A 598 -38.18 30.67 4.92
C LEU A 598 -37.85 32.03 5.54
N ALA A 599 -38.69 33.05 5.32
CA ALA A 599 -38.48 34.40 5.88
C ALA A 599 -38.41 34.44 7.42
N ALA A 600 -38.86 33.37 8.11
CA ALA A 600 -38.78 33.24 9.55
C ALA A 600 -37.43 32.71 10.07
N TYR A 601 -36.50 32.34 9.19
CA TYR A 601 -35.25 31.67 9.53
C TYR A 601 -34.05 32.36 8.86
N GLU A 602 -33.00 32.64 9.64
CA GLU A 602 -31.71 33.10 9.12
C GLU A 602 -30.78 31.93 8.79
N GLU A 603 -30.85 30.83 9.55
CA GLU A 603 -30.12 29.59 9.31
C GLU A 603 -31.10 28.48 8.93
N TYR A 604 -30.91 27.85 7.77
CA TYR A 604 -31.75 26.73 7.33
C TYR A 604 -31.16 25.93 6.15
N VAL A 605 -31.66 24.73 5.92
CA VAL A 605 -31.36 23.95 4.71
C VAL A 605 -32.64 23.50 4.03
N VAL A 606 -32.71 23.72 2.71
CA VAL A 606 -33.77 23.17 1.86
C VAL A 606 -33.29 21.88 1.21
N LEU A 607 -34.11 20.84 1.25
CA LEU A 607 -33.83 19.54 0.66
C LEU A 607 -34.85 19.23 -0.42
N VAL A 608 -34.40 18.85 -1.61
CA VAL A 608 -35.28 18.58 -2.76
C VAL A 608 -35.00 17.19 -3.29
N ASP A 609 -35.99 16.29 -3.23
CA ASP A 609 -35.90 14.98 -3.89
C ASP A 609 -36.49 15.04 -5.31
N ASP A 610 -35.98 14.19 -6.20
CA ASP A 610 -36.30 14.18 -7.64
C ASP A 610 -36.36 15.60 -8.26
N ALA A 611 -35.30 16.39 -8.06
CA ALA A 611 -35.23 17.80 -8.44
C ALA A 611 -35.46 18.06 -9.93
N GLU A 612 -35.17 17.08 -10.80
CA GLU A 612 -35.47 17.10 -12.24
C GLU A 612 -36.95 17.31 -12.58
N LEU A 613 -37.86 17.10 -11.61
CA LEU A 613 -39.30 17.26 -11.80
C LEU A 613 -39.82 18.69 -11.54
N ILE A 614 -39.00 19.56 -10.97
CA ILE A 614 -39.39 20.95 -10.67
C ILE A 614 -38.97 21.84 -11.83
N SER A 615 -39.93 22.54 -12.43
CA SER A 615 -39.63 23.48 -13.51
C SER A 615 -38.85 24.69 -12.97
N PRO A 616 -37.75 25.11 -13.62
CA PRO A 616 -36.97 26.28 -13.20
C PRO A 616 -37.78 27.59 -13.27
N ASP A 617 -38.81 27.65 -14.12
CA ASP A 617 -39.67 28.83 -14.28
C ASP A 617 -40.88 28.84 -13.33
N SER A 618 -41.07 27.78 -12.55
CA SER A 618 -42.14 27.74 -11.55
C SER A 618 -41.83 28.68 -10.37
N PRO A 619 -42.85 29.15 -9.63
CA PRO A 619 -42.63 29.91 -8.38
C PRO A 619 -41.67 29.19 -7.44
N LEU A 620 -41.79 27.86 -7.35
CA LEU A 620 -40.90 27.04 -6.54
C LEU A 620 -39.46 27.03 -7.07
N GLY A 621 -39.28 26.85 -8.38
CA GLY A 621 -37.97 26.86 -9.03
C GLY A 621 -37.23 28.18 -8.83
N MET A 622 -37.92 29.32 -8.97
CA MET A 622 -37.38 30.65 -8.71
C MET A 622 -37.04 30.85 -7.23
N ALA A 623 -37.88 30.36 -6.31
CA ALA A 623 -37.61 30.41 -4.88
C ALA A 623 -36.36 29.60 -4.49
N LEU A 624 -36.17 28.41 -5.06
CA LEU A 624 -34.99 27.57 -4.83
C LEU A 624 -33.70 28.22 -5.37
N GLU A 625 -33.78 28.89 -6.53
CA GLU A 625 -32.66 29.65 -7.07
C GLU A 625 -32.30 30.85 -6.16
N GLU A 626 -33.31 31.51 -5.58
CA GLU A 626 -33.11 32.57 -4.60
C GLU A 626 -32.43 32.07 -3.31
N VAL A 627 -32.74 30.85 -2.83
CA VAL A 627 -32.04 30.22 -1.69
C VAL A 627 -30.54 30.10 -1.98
N LEU A 628 -30.16 29.62 -3.16
CA LEU A 628 -28.75 29.52 -3.56
C LEU A 628 -28.06 30.89 -3.71
N ARG A 629 -28.79 31.88 -4.23
CA ARG A 629 -28.26 33.23 -4.45
C ARG A 629 -27.98 33.92 -3.12
N SER A 630 -28.94 33.92 -2.21
CA SER A 630 -28.82 34.53 -0.88
C SER A 630 -27.90 33.73 0.05
N GLY A 631 -27.81 32.40 -0.10
CA GLY A 631 -26.94 31.55 0.71
C GLY A 631 -25.44 31.71 0.41
N ARG A 632 -25.06 32.48 -0.62
CA ARG A 632 -23.64 32.83 -0.84
C ARG A 632 -23.08 33.70 0.28
N ASP A 633 -23.94 34.52 0.88
CA ASP A 633 -23.59 35.48 1.93
C ASP A 633 -24.37 35.19 3.24
N GLY A 634 -25.06 34.06 3.33
CA GLY A 634 -25.94 33.70 4.44
C GLY A 634 -25.73 32.27 4.92
N ASP A 635 -26.28 31.96 6.09
CA ASP A 635 -26.11 30.65 6.76
C ASP A 635 -27.18 29.66 6.33
N HIS A 636 -27.40 29.54 5.02
CA HIS A 636 -28.40 28.63 4.48
C HIS A 636 -28.00 28.05 3.13
N GLY A 637 -28.63 26.93 2.78
CA GLY A 637 -28.31 26.26 1.53
C GLY A 637 -29.35 25.25 1.05
N LEU A 638 -29.00 24.59 -0.05
CA LEU A 638 -29.86 23.70 -0.81
C LEU A 638 -29.13 22.40 -1.14
N ILE A 639 -29.73 21.26 -0.79
CA ILE A 639 -29.30 19.93 -1.24
C ILE A 639 -30.37 19.36 -2.17
N ILE A 640 -29.99 19.04 -3.40
CA ILE A 640 -30.88 18.43 -4.38
C ILE A 640 -30.49 16.97 -4.61
N ALA A 641 -31.48 16.10 -4.78
CA ALA A 641 -31.28 14.73 -5.22
C ALA A 641 -31.97 14.50 -6.57
N GLY A 642 -31.32 13.73 -7.45
CA GLY A 642 -31.85 13.51 -8.80
C GLY A 642 -31.02 12.57 -9.66
N SER A 643 -31.50 12.33 -10.88
CA SER A 643 -30.86 11.43 -11.83
C SER A 643 -29.61 12.09 -12.41
N THR A 644 -28.46 11.39 -12.43
CA THR A 644 -27.20 11.97 -12.93
C THR A 644 -27.36 12.55 -14.33
N GLY A 645 -28.06 11.84 -15.22
CA GLY A 645 -28.29 12.29 -16.60
C GLY A 645 -29.16 13.54 -16.66
N ASP A 646 -30.30 13.55 -15.95
CA ASP A 646 -31.26 14.66 -15.99
C ASP A 646 -30.68 15.92 -15.35
N LEU A 647 -29.99 15.80 -14.21
CA LEU A 647 -29.33 16.92 -13.55
C LEU A 647 -28.16 17.48 -14.39
N THR A 648 -27.48 16.65 -15.18
CA THR A 648 -26.39 17.10 -16.06
C THR A 648 -26.92 17.95 -17.20
N GLN A 649 -28.11 17.64 -17.72
CA GLN A 649 -28.75 18.36 -18.83
C GLN A 649 -29.38 19.70 -18.42
N ALA A 650 -29.50 19.99 -17.12
CA ALA A 650 -30.00 21.28 -16.66
C ALA A 650 -28.95 22.38 -16.84
N TYR A 651 -29.19 23.31 -17.77
CA TYR A 651 -28.27 24.42 -18.10
C TYR A 651 -28.61 25.76 -17.42
N ARG A 652 -29.80 25.88 -16.82
CA ARG A 652 -30.28 27.10 -16.13
C ARG A 652 -31.13 26.75 -14.90
N GLY A 653 -31.39 27.75 -14.06
CA GLY A 653 -32.22 27.61 -12.87
C GLY A 653 -31.48 26.97 -11.70
N PHE A 654 -32.21 26.70 -10.61
CA PHE A 654 -31.63 26.22 -9.36
C PHE A 654 -30.75 24.96 -9.49
N VAL A 655 -31.09 24.02 -10.37
CA VAL A 655 -30.25 22.81 -10.59
C VAL A 655 -28.87 23.18 -11.15
N ALA A 656 -28.82 24.07 -12.14
CA ALA A 656 -27.57 24.53 -12.73
C ALA A 656 -26.76 25.37 -11.73
N GLU A 657 -27.42 26.23 -10.95
CA GLU A 657 -26.77 27.02 -9.89
C GLU A 657 -26.22 26.12 -8.77
N THR A 658 -26.93 25.07 -8.35
CA THR A 658 -26.48 24.14 -7.30
C THR A 658 -25.16 23.46 -7.67
N ARG A 659 -25.01 23.07 -8.95
CA ARG A 659 -23.80 22.40 -9.44
C ARG A 659 -22.54 23.27 -9.40
N LYS A 660 -22.67 24.60 -9.37
CA LYS A 660 -21.53 25.53 -9.34
C LYS A 660 -20.66 25.38 -8.11
N SER A 661 -21.23 24.92 -6.99
CA SER A 661 -20.50 24.60 -5.77
C SER A 661 -19.57 23.38 -5.92
N ARG A 662 -19.74 22.57 -6.98
CA ARG A 662 -18.93 21.36 -7.26
C ARG A 662 -18.81 20.42 -6.06
N THR A 663 -19.92 20.30 -5.33
CA THR A 663 -20.03 19.55 -4.09
C THR A 663 -21.24 18.62 -4.16
N GLY A 664 -21.07 17.36 -3.74
CA GLY A 664 -22.14 16.39 -3.83
C GLY A 664 -21.70 14.94 -3.74
N VAL A 665 -22.65 14.02 -3.78
CA VAL A 665 -22.42 12.57 -3.78
C VAL A 665 -22.87 11.97 -5.11
N LEU A 666 -21.97 11.26 -5.79
CA LEU A 666 -22.27 10.44 -6.97
C LEU A 666 -22.40 8.98 -6.54
N LEU A 667 -23.64 8.48 -6.48
CA LEU A 667 -23.98 7.12 -6.09
C LEU A 667 -24.04 6.18 -7.30
N SER A 668 -23.56 4.95 -7.11
CA SER A 668 -23.61 3.87 -8.09
C SER A 668 -23.16 4.32 -9.49
N VAL A 669 -21.98 4.98 -9.54
CA VAL A 669 -21.37 5.49 -10.79
C VAL A 669 -21.44 4.40 -11.86
N GLN A 670 -22.04 4.74 -13.00
CA GLN A 670 -22.25 3.82 -14.11
C GLN A 670 -21.16 3.99 -15.17
N SER A 671 -20.62 5.19 -15.30
CA SER A 671 -19.58 5.52 -16.28
C SER A 671 -18.69 6.66 -15.79
N PRO A 672 -17.47 6.82 -16.36
CA PRO A 672 -16.65 7.99 -16.07
C PRO A 672 -17.30 9.33 -16.43
N ALA A 673 -18.27 9.35 -17.34
CA ALA A 673 -18.99 10.56 -17.74
C ALA A 673 -19.91 11.12 -16.64
N ASP A 674 -20.27 10.31 -15.64
CA ASP A 674 -21.06 10.76 -14.49
C ASP A 674 -20.34 11.90 -13.72
N GLY A 675 -19.01 12.00 -13.85
CA GLY A 675 -18.22 13.06 -13.27
C GLY A 675 -18.46 14.45 -13.88
N ASP A 676 -19.01 14.54 -15.10
CA ASP A 676 -19.31 15.81 -15.77
C ASP A 676 -20.31 16.65 -14.97
N LEU A 677 -21.20 15.99 -14.21
CA LEU A 677 -22.17 16.66 -13.34
C LEU A 677 -21.52 17.65 -12.37
N LEU A 678 -20.38 17.27 -11.78
CA LEU A 678 -19.61 18.05 -10.80
C LEU A 678 -18.25 18.50 -11.35
N SER A 679 -18.04 18.38 -12.66
CA SER A 679 -16.80 18.76 -13.36
C SER A 679 -15.56 18.05 -12.81
N VAL A 680 -15.64 16.74 -12.58
CA VAL A 680 -14.52 15.90 -12.12
C VAL A 680 -14.27 14.75 -13.09
N ARG A 681 -13.01 14.34 -13.24
CA ARG A 681 -12.66 13.19 -14.08
C ARG A 681 -12.61 11.93 -13.21
N LEU A 682 -13.59 11.03 -13.39
CA LEU A 682 -13.63 9.81 -12.61
C LEU A 682 -12.61 8.76 -13.13
N PRO A 683 -11.96 8.01 -12.24
CA PRO A 683 -11.11 6.88 -12.64
C PRO A 683 -11.99 5.73 -13.16
N ARG A 684 -11.41 4.88 -14.02
CA ARG A 684 -12.15 3.73 -14.60
C ARG A 684 -12.63 2.74 -13.52
N GLY A 685 -11.92 2.65 -12.40
CA GLY A 685 -12.28 1.79 -11.26
C GLY A 685 -13.43 2.31 -10.39
N ALA A 686 -13.96 3.52 -10.63
CA ALA A 686 -15.05 4.10 -9.84
C ALA A 686 -16.43 3.48 -10.09
N VAL A 687 -16.57 2.62 -11.11
CA VAL A 687 -17.86 2.10 -11.58
C VAL A 687 -18.35 0.94 -10.69
N GLY A 688 -19.64 0.98 -10.33
CA GLY A 688 -20.35 -0.10 -9.65
C GLY A 688 -20.32 -0.05 -8.12
N GLY A 689 -20.69 -1.18 -7.51
CA GLY A 689 -20.80 -1.35 -6.05
C GLY A 689 -22.22 -1.61 -5.56
N PRO A 690 -22.40 -1.93 -4.25
CA PRO A 690 -23.72 -2.09 -3.66
C PRO A 690 -24.49 -0.75 -3.63
N PRO A 691 -25.82 -0.78 -3.41
CA PRO A 691 -26.58 0.45 -3.16
C PRO A 691 -25.94 1.31 -2.06
N GLY A 692 -25.95 2.64 -2.25
CA GLY A 692 -25.27 3.60 -1.38
C GLY A 692 -23.76 3.75 -1.61
N ARG A 693 -23.11 2.86 -2.39
CA ARG A 693 -21.71 3.05 -2.78
C ARG A 693 -21.59 4.24 -3.72
N GLY A 694 -20.60 5.11 -3.50
CA GLY A 694 -20.38 6.25 -4.37
C GLY A 694 -19.08 7.00 -4.09
N LEU A 695 -19.03 8.22 -4.60
CA LEU A 695 -17.96 9.18 -4.40
C LEU A 695 -18.55 10.48 -3.84
N LEU A 696 -18.05 10.91 -2.68
CA LEU A 696 -18.25 12.27 -2.19
C LEU A 696 -17.26 13.18 -2.90
N ILE A 697 -17.79 14.19 -3.58
CA ILE A 697 -17.03 15.22 -4.27
C ILE A 697 -17.13 16.49 -3.43
N THR A 698 -15.99 17.05 -3.06
CA THR A 698 -15.90 18.32 -2.32
C THR A 698 -14.88 19.20 -3.01
N MET A 699 -15.34 20.28 -3.66
CA MET A 699 -14.46 21.22 -4.38
C MET A 699 -13.49 20.53 -5.35
N GLY A 700 -13.96 19.49 -6.04
CA GLY A 700 -13.17 18.69 -6.99
C GLY A 700 -12.34 17.54 -6.39
N THR A 701 -12.24 17.45 -5.07
CA THR A 701 -11.62 16.30 -4.39
C THR A 701 -12.60 15.14 -4.32
N MET A 702 -12.14 13.94 -4.66
CA MET A 702 -12.97 12.74 -4.72
C MET A 702 -12.67 11.81 -3.55
N THR A 703 -13.69 11.49 -2.75
CA THR A 703 -13.55 10.61 -1.59
C THR A 703 -14.54 9.45 -1.69
N PRO A 704 -14.07 8.19 -1.76
CA PRO A 704 -14.95 7.02 -1.76
C PRO A 704 -15.80 6.97 -0.51
N ILE A 705 -17.10 6.73 -0.69
CA ILE A 705 -18.09 6.75 0.38
C ILE A 705 -19.06 5.57 0.27
N GLN A 706 -19.46 5.04 1.42
CA GLN A 706 -20.68 4.25 1.57
C GLN A 706 -21.70 5.13 2.28
N ALA A 707 -22.79 5.44 1.60
CA ALA A 707 -23.86 6.23 2.17
C ALA A 707 -24.48 5.54 3.38
N ALA A 708 -24.76 6.32 4.43
CA ALA A 708 -25.34 5.81 5.65
C ALA A 708 -26.86 5.69 5.52
N LEU A 709 -27.40 4.61 6.10
CA LEU A 709 -28.82 4.36 6.20
C LEU A 709 -29.39 4.97 7.48
N PRO A 710 -30.59 5.55 7.45
CA PRO A 710 -31.31 5.95 8.65
C PRO A 710 -31.51 4.76 9.61
N GLU A 711 -31.60 5.04 10.90
CA GLU A 711 -31.83 4.02 11.93
C GLU A 711 -33.11 3.21 11.67
N GLY A 712 -33.06 1.89 11.88
CA GLY A 712 -34.19 0.98 11.68
C GLY A 712 -34.49 0.60 10.22
N HIS A 713 -33.58 0.86 9.28
CA HIS A 713 -33.71 0.48 7.86
C HIS A 713 -32.67 -0.58 7.40
N VAL A 714 -32.19 -1.41 8.33
CA VAL A 714 -31.18 -2.47 8.06
C VAL A 714 -31.81 -3.71 7.44
#